data_AF-H8L3P3-F1
#
_entry.id   AF-H8L3P3-F1
#
_cell.length_a   1.000
_cell.length_b   1.000
_cell.length_c   1.000
_cell.angle_alpha   90.00
_cell.angle_beta   90.00
_cell.angle_gamma   90.00
#
_symmetry.space_group_name_H-M   'P 1'
#
loop_
_entity.id
_entity.type
_entity.pdbx_description
1 polymer ?
#
loop_
_entity_poly.entity_id
_entity_poly.type
_entity_poly.pdbx_seq_one_letter_code
_entity_poly.pdbx_strand_id
1 'polypeptide(L)'
;MSERREDPLIHLRQIPGHVAWLLAGLLWLWLGMVWMPAGPSLNPGHAYNLLVALLLYVPVLIWLVRGFRAWPRYLRQSSTLRLSLLLMGWALLSLCWSNVDHRGQEAGRILSVLSLIVAWLVCFGRHRERTIEFLDIGAAALALSALMLIGMAWSAGHGLDRLAAIGVLGNANSAGAVMGAACLWLMGGGSRASPRYAWRWVAVTILWVFVLLSQSRSTLAGWLAVAMLTGLTYYRHRLTPRRFVILGGLLVTGALLVYLLGQRGMSLRPQIAARTLQMIAAGSWHGQGQGSHFLVYAGRQTLTHTHNLFTQTLLQLGWPGLLLLVALLLSALRTGLRWRHQPEGRMLLQTGLYGLVVTQFDLPVLLDSPHPVWILLWLPLAQAVLLETCGGFVAPAGRGLSACRKTGIVNRSLNGREQAAGSSRRGSGGECMSEQTLGISVVVTNYNYAAFVTQAVDAALAQSHPPLEIVVVDDGSTDDSVSLLRERYAGHSKIILLAQANGGQLQAFKAGMARVRGDVVCFLDADDYWDEGYLAKLAALYAARPDVDFVFSDMQLSGRVQERIAFAAGPVDLGYTAIATWQEAVWYGAPTSGLSLRTTLARRCLDLPASFDPVWRLAADNCLVFGASLLGGRKYYLPTGDVHYRVHSEHNWWFTQARERQFLHTYRSRCLINHYAAIMHMDGLTLRLAKAEFKSRVDPDWQETRRYLRLIWSSDDPLRRRLERCTGMIGGYLRGRRQRLRGTAKA
;
A
#
# COMPACT_ATOMS: atom_id res chain seq x y z
N MET A 1 29.11 -3.18 16.01
CA MET A 1 29.40 -2.47 14.74
C MET A 1 28.51 -1.23 14.68
N SER A 2 29.09 -0.06 14.42
CA SER A 2 28.42 1.23 14.50
C SER A 2 27.30 1.35 13.47
N GLU A 3 26.05 1.45 13.94
CA GLU A 3 24.92 1.85 13.11
C GLU A 3 25.13 3.31 12.69
N ARG A 4 25.54 3.50 11.42
CA ARG A 4 25.45 4.80 10.76
C ARG A 4 23.99 5.25 10.84
N ARG A 5 23.77 6.41 11.46
CA ARG A 5 22.54 7.18 11.26
C ARG A 5 22.36 7.39 9.76
N GLU A 6 21.40 6.70 9.16
CA GLU A 6 21.03 6.97 7.77
C GLU A 6 20.43 8.36 7.69
N ASP A 7 21.20 9.26 7.10
CA ASP A 7 20.79 10.60 6.72
C ASP A 7 19.75 10.50 5.58
N PRO A 8 18.53 11.05 5.72
CA PRO A 8 17.48 10.97 4.69
C PRO A 8 17.83 11.70 3.37
N LEU A 9 18.98 12.38 3.29
CA LEU A 9 19.55 12.86 2.02
C LEU A 9 20.14 11.72 1.15
N ILE A 10 20.26 10.50 1.68
CA ILE A 10 20.76 9.33 0.92
C ILE A 10 19.77 8.86 -0.16
N HIS A 11 18.46 9.10 -0.01
CA HIS A 11 17.46 8.67 -1.01
C HIS A 11 17.49 9.47 -2.32
N LEU A 12 18.15 10.64 -2.36
CA LEU A 12 18.36 11.43 -3.59
C LEU A 12 19.66 11.06 -4.34
N ARG A 13 20.56 10.26 -3.73
CA ARG A 13 21.87 9.89 -4.34
C ARG A 13 21.81 8.74 -5.35
N GLN A 14 20.66 8.06 -5.49
CA GLN A 14 20.46 6.97 -6.48
C GLN A 14 19.38 7.32 -7.50
N ILE A 15 19.21 8.60 -7.84
CA ILE A 15 18.36 9.01 -8.96
C ILE A 15 19.19 8.85 -10.24
N PRO A 16 18.76 8.02 -11.21
CA PRO A 16 19.43 7.94 -12.51
C PRO A 16 19.52 9.35 -13.10
N GLY A 17 20.68 9.73 -13.66
CA GLY A 17 20.91 11.12 -14.11
C GLY A 17 19.79 11.70 -14.98
N HIS A 18 19.18 10.89 -15.85
CA HIS A 18 18.05 11.30 -16.69
C HIS A 18 16.76 11.64 -15.91
N VAL A 19 16.52 11.02 -14.75
CA VAL A 19 15.39 11.36 -13.87
C VAL A 19 15.66 12.64 -13.09
N ALA A 20 16.92 12.92 -12.73
CA ALA A 20 17.29 14.16 -12.05
C ALA A 20 17.03 15.40 -12.92
N TRP A 21 17.36 15.33 -14.22
CA TRP A 21 17.04 16.38 -15.19
C TRP A 21 15.53 16.65 -15.29
N LEU A 22 14.71 15.60 -15.36
CA LEU A 22 13.25 15.73 -15.41
C LEU A 22 12.67 16.34 -14.13
N LEU A 23 13.17 15.94 -12.95
CA LEU A 23 12.75 16.53 -11.68
C LEU A 23 13.13 18.01 -11.60
N ALA A 24 14.32 18.39 -12.07
CA ALA A 24 14.74 19.79 -12.17
C ALA A 24 13.84 20.57 -13.15
N GLY A 25 13.50 19.97 -14.30
CA GLY A 25 12.57 20.56 -15.26
C GLY A 25 11.16 20.76 -14.71
N LEU A 26 10.63 19.79 -13.95
CA LEU A 26 9.34 19.90 -13.27
C LEU A 26 9.34 21.00 -12.19
N LEU A 27 10.44 21.13 -11.44
CA LEU A 27 10.59 22.18 -10.42
C LEU A 27 10.71 23.57 -11.08
N TRP A 28 11.48 23.65 -12.17
CA TRP A 28 11.66 24.86 -12.97
C TRP A 28 10.35 25.32 -13.62
N LEU A 29 9.50 24.38 -14.04
CA LEU A 29 8.15 24.69 -14.55
C LEU A 29 7.34 25.53 -13.54
N TRP A 30 7.58 25.41 -12.23
CA TRP A 30 6.82 26.12 -11.20
C TRP A 30 7.55 27.38 -10.73
N LEU A 31 8.81 27.23 -10.35
CA LEU A 31 9.61 28.35 -9.83
C LEU A 31 9.98 29.36 -10.91
N GLY A 32 10.24 28.89 -12.12
CA GLY A 32 10.52 29.74 -13.26
C GLY A 32 9.35 30.69 -13.57
N MET A 33 8.10 30.25 -13.40
CA MET A 33 6.92 31.12 -13.62
C MET A 33 6.79 32.24 -12.59
N VAL A 34 7.29 32.04 -11.36
CA VAL A 34 7.23 33.07 -10.31
C VAL A 34 8.24 34.18 -10.57
N TRP A 35 9.44 33.82 -11.04
CA TRP A 35 10.59 34.73 -11.05
C TRP A 35 10.99 35.24 -12.44
N MET A 36 10.65 34.54 -13.52
CA MET A 36 11.03 34.99 -14.86
C MET A 36 10.10 36.10 -15.37
N PRO A 37 10.64 37.16 -15.98
CA PRO A 37 9.85 38.24 -16.54
C PRO A 37 8.85 37.73 -17.58
N ALA A 38 7.63 38.26 -17.52
CA ALA A 38 6.57 37.98 -18.48
C ALA A 38 6.80 38.76 -19.77
N GLY A 39 6.49 38.14 -20.92
CA GLY A 39 6.31 38.85 -22.18
C GLY A 39 5.02 39.68 -22.23
N PRO A 40 4.76 40.40 -23.34
CA PRO A 40 3.62 41.31 -23.49
C PRO A 40 2.23 40.67 -23.28
N SER A 41 2.12 39.34 -23.42
CA SER A 41 0.89 38.55 -23.24
C SER A 41 0.86 37.74 -21.94
N LEU A 42 1.70 38.06 -20.95
CA LEU A 42 1.97 37.23 -19.76
C LEU A 42 2.59 35.85 -20.08
N ASN A 43 3.05 35.63 -21.31
CA ASN A 43 3.75 34.41 -21.68
C ASN A 43 5.16 34.36 -21.09
N PRO A 44 5.69 33.16 -20.76
CA PRO A 44 7.05 33.03 -20.29
C PRO A 44 8.08 33.52 -21.31
N GLY A 45 9.09 34.25 -20.86
CA GLY A 45 10.18 34.71 -21.73
C GLY A 45 10.96 33.56 -22.40
N HIS A 46 11.71 33.87 -23.45
CA HIS A 46 12.48 32.87 -24.23
C HIS A 46 13.42 32.02 -23.37
N ALA A 47 14.07 32.61 -22.37
CA ALA A 47 14.97 31.90 -21.45
C ALA A 47 14.24 30.83 -20.63
N TYR A 48 13.02 31.12 -20.16
CA TYR A 48 12.19 30.14 -19.46
C TYR A 48 11.83 28.97 -20.37
N ASN A 49 11.32 29.26 -21.57
CA ASN A 49 10.88 28.22 -22.51
C ASN A 49 12.04 27.34 -22.97
N LEU A 50 13.24 27.91 -23.17
CA LEU A 50 14.45 27.18 -23.50
C LEU A 50 14.84 26.20 -22.39
N LEU A 51 14.85 26.64 -21.13
CA LEU A 51 15.18 25.79 -20.00
C LEU A 51 14.13 24.70 -19.77
N VAL A 52 12.83 24.99 -19.92
CA VAL A 52 11.78 23.96 -19.89
C VAL A 52 11.98 22.96 -21.03
N ALA A 53 12.31 23.41 -22.23
CA ALA A 53 12.57 22.53 -23.36
C ALA A 53 13.75 21.59 -23.09
N LEU A 54 14.87 22.12 -22.60
CA LEU A 54 16.10 21.35 -22.31
C LEU A 54 15.94 20.38 -21.13
N LEU A 55 15.30 20.82 -20.04
CA LEU A 55 15.20 20.05 -18.79
C LEU A 55 14.01 19.08 -18.78
N LEU A 56 12.94 19.38 -19.52
CA LEU A 56 11.70 18.61 -19.49
C LEU A 56 11.37 17.96 -20.84
N TYR A 57 11.24 18.74 -21.91
CA TYR A 57 10.71 18.23 -23.18
C TYR A 57 11.68 17.29 -23.91
N VAL A 58 12.96 17.68 -24.05
CA VAL A 58 13.98 16.87 -24.72
C VAL A 58 14.18 15.51 -24.02
N PRO A 59 14.34 15.44 -22.68
CA PRO A 59 14.47 14.15 -21.99
C PRO A 59 13.21 13.28 -22.11
N VAL A 60 12.00 13.88 -22.11
CA VAL A 60 10.76 13.14 -22.36
C VAL A 60 10.73 12.55 -23.77
N LEU A 61 11.09 13.31 -24.80
CA LEU A 61 11.13 12.83 -26.18
C LEU A 61 12.11 11.64 -26.34
N ILE A 62 13.30 11.75 -25.74
CA ILE A 62 14.28 10.65 -25.71
C ILE A 62 13.69 9.41 -25.05
N TRP A 63 12.96 9.59 -23.94
CA TRP A 63 12.31 8.48 -23.24
C TRP A 63 11.15 7.88 -24.05
N LEU A 64 10.34 8.70 -24.71
CA LEU A 64 9.25 8.26 -25.58
C LEU A 64 9.77 7.30 -26.66
N VAL A 65 10.89 7.66 -27.30
CA VAL A 65 11.54 6.83 -28.32
C VAL A 65 12.13 5.55 -27.71
N ARG A 66 12.90 5.65 -26.62
CA ARG A 66 13.56 4.48 -26.00
C ARG A 66 12.60 3.54 -25.27
N GLY A 67 11.50 4.06 -24.76
CA GLY A 67 10.48 3.37 -23.97
C GLY A 67 9.29 2.86 -24.79
N PHE A 68 9.33 2.95 -26.12
CA PHE A 68 8.23 2.61 -27.03
C PHE A 68 7.58 1.24 -26.73
N ARG A 69 8.38 0.23 -26.37
CA ARG A 69 7.89 -1.13 -26.04
C ARG A 69 6.99 -1.19 -24.80
N ALA A 70 7.08 -0.23 -23.88
CA ALA A 70 6.26 -0.19 -22.66
C ALA A 70 4.92 0.54 -22.84
N TRP A 71 4.75 1.34 -23.90
CA TRP A 71 3.56 2.15 -24.15
C TRP A 71 2.25 1.36 -24.24
N PRO A 72 2.19 0.20 -24.95
CA PRO A 72 0.96 -0.60 -25.00
C PRO A 72 0.49 -1.10 -23.63
N ARG A 73 1.40 -1.22 -22.65
CA ARG A 73 1.05 -1.58 -21.27
C ARG A 73 0.41 -0.39 -20.55
N TYR A 74 1.03 0.79 -20.61
CA TYR A 74 0.49 2.00 -19.96
C TYR A 74 -0.89 2.38 -20.52
N LEU A 75 -1.08 2.28 -21.83
CA LEU A 75 -2.36 2.55 -22.49
C LEU A 75 -3.46 1.55 -22.07
N ARG A 76 -3.12 0.27 -21.85
CA ARG A 76 -4.08 -0.72 -21.35
C ARG A 76 -4.48 -0.48 -19.90
N GLN A 77 -3.55 0.02 -19.08
CA GLN A 77 -3.73 0.16 -17.64
C GLN A 77 -4.46 1.46 -17.25
N SER A 78 -4.25 2.56 -17.98
CA SER A 78 -4.83 3.86 -17.64
C SER A 78 -5.91 4.31 -18.63
N SER A 79 -7.14 4.47 -18.12
CA SER A 79 -8.20 5.15 -18.86
C SER A 79 -7.93 6.65 -18.97
N THR A 80 -7.36 7.24 -17.92
CA THR A 80 -7.02 8.67 -17.91
C THR A 80 -5.98 8.99 -18.99
N LEU A 81 -4.95 8.16 -19.17
CA LEU A 81 -3.94 8.35 -20.22
C LEU A 81 -4.54 8.25 -21.62
N ARG A 82 -5.41 7.27 -21.86
CA ARG A 82 -6.10 7.12 -23.16
C ARG A 82 -6.97 8.33 -23.48
N LEU A 83 -7.75 8.81 -22.51
CA LEU A 83 -8.62 9.97 -22.67
C LEU A 83 -7.80 11.26 -22.90
N SER A 84 -6.68 11.44 -22.20
CA SER A 84 -5.76 12.55 -22.46
C SER A 84 -5.24 12.52 -23.90
N LEU A 85 -4.80 11.36 -24.39
CA LEU A 85 -4.30 11.21 -25.76
C LEU A 85 -5.39 11.42 -26.81
N LEU A 86 -6.62 10.96 -26.56
CA LEU A 86 -7.76 11.21 -27.45
C LEU A 86 -8.12 12.70 -27.50
N LEU A 87 -8.13 13.38 -26.36
CA LEU A 87 -8.36 14.83 -26.29
C LEU A 87 -7.28 15.60 -27.04
N MET A 88 -6.01 15.21 -26.88
CA MET A 88 -4.88 15.80 -27.61
C MET A 88 -4.93 15.52 -29.10
N GLY A 89 -5.29 14.29 -29.49
CA GLY A 89 -5.47 13.90 -30.89
C GLY A 89 -6.59 14.69 -31.55
N TRP A 90 -7.70 14.89 -30.85
CA TRP A 90 -8.79 15.76 -31.31
C TRP A 90 -8.34 17.22 -31.42
N ALA A 91 -7.60 17.74 -30.45
CA ALA A 91 -7.06 19.09 -30.51
C ALA A 91 -6.10 19.29 -31.68
N LEU A 92 -5.22 18.32 -31.96
CA LEU A 92 -4.33 18.33 -33.12
C LEU A 92 -5.11 18.29 -34.44
N LEU A 93 -6.12 17.42 -34.54
CA LEU A 93 -7.00 17.34 -35.70
C LEU A 93 -7.74 18.67 -35.93
N SER A 94 -8.14 19.34 -34.83
CA SER A 94 -8.83 20.62 -34.91
C SER A 94 -8.01 21.78 -35.47
N LEU A 95 -6.67 21.63 -35.54
CA LEU A 95 -5.80 22.58 -36.23
C LEU A 95 -6.06 22.63 -37.73
N CYS A 96 -6.67 21.58 -38.32
CA CYS A 96 -7.00 21.56 -39.75
C CYS A 96 -8.04 22.63 -40.13
N TRP A 97 -8.94 22.99 -39.21
CA TRP A 97 -9.98 24.01 -39.42
C TRP A 97 -9.81 25.25 -38.51
N SER A 98 -8.67 25.35 -37.82
CA SER A 98 -8.37 26.49 -36.95
C SER A 98 -7.85 27.68 -37.75
N ASN A 99 -8.26 28.90 -37.37
CA ASN A 99 -7.84 30.17 -37.97
C ASN A 99 -6.53 30.70 -37.37
N VAL A 100 -5.57 29.81 -37.11
CA VAL A 100 -4.27 30.17 -36.50
C VAL A 100 -3.18 30.24 -37.55
N ASP A 101 -2.43 31.35 -37.53
CA ASP A 101 -1.33 31.60 -38.46
C ASP A 101 -0.19 30.57 -38.35
N HIS A 102 0.12 30.11 -37.12
CA HIS A 102 1.29 29.28 -36.82
C HIS A 102 0.90 27.92 -36.21
N ARG A 103 0.30 27.03 -37.02
CA ARG A 103 -0.17 25.69 -36.59
C ARG A 103 0.88 24.85 -35.87
N GLY A 104 2.16 24.93 -36.27
CA GLY A 104 3.26 24.20 -35.64
C GLY A 104 3.52 24.60 -34.19
N GLN A 105 3.34 25.88 -33.85
CA GLN A 105 3.49 26.36 -32.48
C GLN A 105 2.36 25.83 -31.58
N GLU A 106 1.12 25.80 -32.08
CA GLU A 106 -0.02 25.22 -31.35
C GLU A 106 0.14 23.71 -31.14
N ALA A 107 0.64 22.98 -32.13
CA ALA A 107 0.98 21.56 -31.96
C ALA A 107 2.03 21.36 -30.85
N GLY A 108 3.04 22.24 -30.78
CA GLY A 108 4.03 22.26 -29.70
C GLY A 108 3.41 22.49 -28.32
N ARG A 109 2.40 23.37 -28.21
CA ARG A 109 1.66 23.61 -26.96
C ARG A 109 0.90 22.36 -26.50
N ILE A 110 0.25 21.65 -27.42
CA ILE A 110 -0.42 20.37 -27.11
C ILE A 110 0.59 19.33 -26.62
N LEU A 111 1.73 19.21 -27.30
CA LEU A 111 2.80 18.27 -26.92
C LEU A 111 3.41 18.59 -25.54
N SER A 112 3.48 19.86 -25.15
CA SER A 112 3.97 20.26 -23.82
C SER A 112 3.17 19.60 -22.68
N VAL A 113 1.88 19.39 -22.90
CA VAL A 113 1.00 18.74 -21.94
C VAL A 113 1.29 17.25 -21.82
N LEU A 114 1.56 16.61 -22.96
CA LEU A 114 1.95 15.20 -22.98
C LEU A 114 3.28 15.03 -22.25
N SER A 115 4.21 15.99 -22.43
CA SER A 115 5.48 15.96 -21.75
C SER A 115 5.35 15.98 -20.22
N LEU A 116 4.42 16.76 -19.66
CA LEU A 116 4.16 16.74 -18.21
C LEU A 116 3.67 15.36 -17.73
N ILE A 117 2.68 14.78 -18.41
CA ILE A 117 2.12 13.46 -18.03
C ILE A 117 3.21 12.38 -18.09
N VAL A 118 3.99 12.38 -19.16
CA VAL A 118 5.07 11.40 -19.35
C VAL A 118 6.21 11.63 -18.37
N ALA A 119 6.66 12.87 -18.17
CA ALA A 119 7.69 13.18 -17.18
C ALA A 119 7.28 12.71 -15.78
N TRP A 120 6.02 12.93 -15.41
CA TRP A 120 5.47 12.47 -14.13
C TRP A 120 5.52 10.94 -14.01
N LEU A 121 5.10 10.21 -15.04
CA LEU A 121 5.18 8.75 -15.10
C LEU A 121 6.62 8.23 -15.02
N VAL A 122 7.57 8.87 -15.69
CA VAL A 122 8.97 8.47 -15.70
C VAL A 122 9.62 8.70 -14.34
N CYS A 123 9.37 9.86 -13.73
CA CYS A 123 9.95 10.22 -12.44
C CYS A 123 9.42 9.37 -11.29
N PHE A 124 8.12 9.06 -11.32
CA PHE A 124 7.43 8.50 -10.15
C PHE A 124 6.85 7.09 -10.36
N GLY A 125 6.87 6.55 -11.59
CA GLY A 125 6.27 5.25 -11.91
C GLY A 125 6.80 4.06 -11.12
N ARG A 126 8.05 4.14 -10.63
CA ARG A 126 8.68 3.11 -9.78
C ARG A 126 8.54 3.37 -8.28
N HIS A 127 8.36 4.64 -7.89
CA HIS A 127 8.43 5.11 -6.51
C HIS A 127 7.38 6.20 -6.29
N ARG A 128 6.09 5.80 -6.30
CA ARG A 128 4.97 6.73 -6.21
C ARG A 128 4.97 7.54 -4.91
N GLU A 129 5.53 6.98 -3.85
CA GLU A 129 5.71 7.63 -2.54
C GLU A 129 6.54 8.92 -2.62
N ARG A 130 7.44 9.02 -3.62
CA ARG A 130 8.27 10.22 -3.85
C ARG A 130 7.49 11.40 -4.43
N THR A 131 6.28 11.18 -4.95
CA THR A 131 5.45 12.29 -5.49
C THR A 131 5.15 13.33 -4.41
N ILE A 132 4.84 12.88 -3.20
CA ILE A 132 4.55 13.75 -2.05
C ILE A 132 5.80 14.53 -1.65
N GLU A 133 6.95 13.87 -1.58
CA GLU A 133 8.22 14.52 -1.23
C GLU A 133 8.62 15.58 -2.27
N PHE A 134 8.44 15.30 -3.55
CA PHE A 134 8.71 16.26 -4.61
C PHE A 134 7.79 17.48 -4.54
N LEU A 135 6.49 17.26 -4.30
CA LEU A 135 5.52 18.33 -4.13
C LEU A 135 5.80 19.15 -2.87
N ASP A 136 6.28 18.54 -1.79
CA ASP A 136 6.72 19.23 -0.57
C ASP A 136 7.89 20.18 -0.87
N ILE A 137 8.88 19.74 -1.65
CA ILE A 137 10.02 20.57 -2.06
C ILE A 137 9.53 21.74 -2.92
N GLY A 138 8.67 21.49 -3.91
CA GLY A 138 8.09 22.53 -4.74
C GLY A 138 7.29 23.55 -3.94
N ALA A 139 6.45 23.08 -3.00
CA ALA A 139 5.66 23.96 -2.14
C ALA A 139 6.53 24.77 -1.16
N ALA A 140 7.62 24.20 -0.64
CA ALA A 140 8.57 24.93 0.19
C ALA A 140 9.24 26.08 -0.58
N ALA A 141 9.66 25.82 -1.82
CA ALA A 141 10.26 26.85 -2.68
C ALA A 141 9.24 27.94 -3.08
N LEU A 142 7.97 27.57 -3.30
CA LEU A 142 6.88 28.54 -3.47
C LEU A 142 6.61 29.36 -2.21
N ALA A 143 6.69 28.76 -1.02
CA ALA A 143 6.51 29.48 0.25
C ALA A 143 7.62 30.52 0.48
N LEU A 144 8.87 30.16 0.17
CA LEU A 144 10.00 31.11 0.20
C LEU A 144 9.76 32.26 -0.79
N SER A 145 9.28 31.94 -1.99
CA SER A 145 8.97 32.95 -3.00
C SER A 145 7.84 33.88 -2.55
N ALA A 146 6.78 33.32 -1.95
CA ALA A 146 5.68 34.10 -1.38
C ALA A 146 6.15 35.05 -0.27
N LEU A 147 7.04 34.58 0.62
CA LEU A 147 7.63 35.41 1.67
C LEU A 147 8.41 36.60 1.09
N MET A 148 9.24 36.36 0.08
CA MET A 148 10.00 37.40 -0.61
C MET A 148 9.08 38.42 -1.29
N LEU A 149 8.04 37.97 -1.99
CA LEU A 149 7.08 38.83 -2.66
C LEU A 149 6.27 39.71 -1.69
N ILE A 150 5.87 39.15 -0.55
CA ILE A 150 5.22 39.93 0.53
C ILE A 150 6.17 41.01 1.04
N GLY A 151 7.44 40.66 1.30
CA GLY A 151 8.46 41.62 1.74
C GLY A 151 8.72 42.74 0.72
N MET A 152 8.80 42.40 -0.57
CA MET A 152 8.97 43.37 -1.65
C MET A 152 7.77 44.32 -1.73
N ALA A 153 6.54 43.80 -1.71
CA ALA A 153 5.33 44.63 -1.74
C ALA A 153 5.23 45.57 -0.53
N TRP A 154 5.62 45.08 0.66
CA TRP A 154 5.70 45.91 1.86
C TRP A 154 6.73 47.03 1.70
N SER A 155 7.92 46.72 1.18
CA SER A 155 8.98 47.72 0.96
C SER A 155 8.63 48.78 -0.09
N ALA A 156 7.80 48.42 -1.08
CA ALA A 156 7.31 49.32 -2.11
C ALA A 156 6.11 50.18 -1.66
N GLY A 157 5.67 50.06 -0.41
CA GLY A 157 4.55 50.84 0.13
C GLY A 157 3.16 50.40 -0.33
N HIS A 158 3.04 49.21 -0.94
CA HIS A 158 1.76 48.69 -1.45
C HIS A 158 0.78 48.21 -0.35
N GLY A 159 1.09 48.37 0.94
CA GLY A 159 0.14 48.15 2.05
C GLY A 159 -0.69 46.85 1.97
N LEU A 160 -2.02 46.98 2.09
CA LEU A 160 -3.01 45.90 1.91
C LEU A 160 -3.57 45.83 0.48
N ASP A 161 -2.92 46.49 -0.49
CA ASP A 161 -3.33 46.40 -1.88
C ASP A 161 -3.19 44.97 -2.39
N ARG A 162 -3.95 44.67 -3.44
CA ARG A 162 -4.09 43.33 -3.98
C ARG A 162 -2.73 42.78 -4.44
N LEU A 163 -2.18 41.86 -3.65
CA LEU A 163 -0.86 41.30 -3.90
C LEU A 163 -0.86 40.41 -5.14
N ALA A 164 0.00 40.74 -6.09
CA ALA A 164 0.34 39.89 -7.22
C ALA A 164 1.79 39.41 -7.09
N ALA A 165 2.13 38.30 -7.75
CA ALA A 165 3.54 37.94 -7.90
C ALA A 165 4.18 38.80 -8.99
N ILE A 166 5.43 38.49 -9.34
CA ILE A 166 6.13 39.07 -10.49
C ILE A 166 6.12 38.08 -11.66
N GLY A 167 6.58 38.53 -12.82
CA GLY A 167 6.79 37.65 -13.97
C GLY A 167 5.50 37.09 -14.57
N VAL A 168 5.54 35.82 -14.98
CA VAL A 168 4.40 35.07 -15.58
C VAL A 168 3.22 34.93 -14.60
N LEU A 169 3.50 34.98 -13.29
CA LEU A 169 2.51 34.99 -12.23
C LEU A 169 2.07 36.40 -11.79
N GLY A 170 2.34 37.43 -12.61
CA GLY A 170 2.00 38.83 -12.37
C GLY A 170 0.52 39.16 -12.15
N ASN A 171 -0.38 38.18 -12.27
CA ASN A 171 -1.80 38.32 -11.96
C ASN A 171 -2.11 37.73 -10.58
N ALA A 172 -2.68 38.55 -9.68
CA ALA A 172 -3.10 38.16 -8.34
C ALA A 172 -4.04 36.92 -8.31
N ASN A 173 -4.92 36.73 -9.30
CA ASN A 173 -5.77 35.53 -9.36
C ASN A 173 -4.94 34.26 -9.61
N SER A 174 -4.05 34.29 -10.60
CA SER A 174 -3.17 33.16 -10.94
C SER A 174 -2.18 32.85 -9.81
N ALA A 175 -1.62 33.89 -9.19
CA ALA A 175 -0.72 33.76 -8.04
C ALA A 175 -1.43 33.17 -6.83
N GLY A 176 -2.59 33.71 -6.45
CA GLY A 176 -3.42 33.14 -5.40
C GLY A 176 -3.80 31.69 -5.69
N ALA A 177 -4.11 31.36 -6.95
CA ALA A 177 -4.46 30.00 -7.36
C ALA A 177 -3.32 29.00 -7.15
N VAL A 178 -2.10 29.32 -7.60
CA VAL A 178 -0.93 28.44 -7.44
C VAL A 178 -0.51 28.30 -5.98
N MET A 179 -0.44 29.42 -5.24
CA MET A 179 -0.09 29.37 -3.81
C MET A 179 -1.12 28.59 -2.99
N GLY A 180 -2.41 28.73 -3.32
CA GLY A 180 -3.48 27.95 -2.72
C GLY A 180 -3.39 26.45 -3.02
N ALA A 181 -2.94 26.05 -4.21
CA ALA A 181 -2.66 24.64 -4.52
C ALA A 181 -1.45 24.09 -3.76
N ALA A 182 -0.39 24.90 -3.62
CA ALA A 182 0.80 24.53 -2.85
C ALA A 182 0.47 24.25 -1.37
N CYS A 183 -0.46 25.01 -0.78
CA CYS A 183 -0.99 24.70 0.54
C CYS A 183 -1.65 23.30 0.59
N LEU A 184 -2.45 22.93 -0.43
CA LEU A 184 -3.10 21.62 -0.50
C LEU A 184 -2.07 20.49 -0.59
N TRP A 185 -0.98 20.67 -1.34
CA TRP A 185 0.12 19.71 -1.42
C TRP A 185 0.76 19.48 -0.04
N LEU A 186 1.06 20.57 0.69
CA LEU A 186 1.66 20.48 2.03
C LEU A 186 0.74 19.86 3.07
N MET A 187 -0.58 20.03 2.97
CA MET A 187 -1.53 19.41 3.90
C MET A 187 -1.90 17.97 3.53
N GLY A 188 -1.79 17.61 2.25
CA GLY A 188 -2.11 16.27 1.74
C GLY A 188 -1.06 15.20 2.06
N GLY A 189 0.16 15.62 2.42
CA GLY A 189 1.32 14.74 2.56
C GLY A 189 1.91 14.57 3.96
N GLY A 190 2.65 13.47 4.16
CA GLY A 190 3.69 13.29 5.19
C GLY A 190 3.30 12.69 6.54
N SER A 191 4.29 12.02 7.15
CA SER A 191 4.17 11.40 8.47
C SER A 191 4.26 12.44 9.59
N ARG A 192 3.29 12.42 10.51
CA ARG A 192 3.27 13.25 11.74
C ARG A 192 4.47 13.02 12.68
N ALA A 193 5.28 11.99 12.43
CA ALA A 193 6.44 11.62 13.25
C ALA A 193 7.75 12.29 12.80
N SER A 194 7.76 13.03 11.69
CA SER A 194 8.99 13.67 11.18
C SER A 194 9.20 15.07 11.79
N PRO A 195 10.43 15.47 12.16
CA PRO A 195 10.76 16.87 12.49
C PRO A 195 10.45 17.83 11.33
N ARG A 196 10.27 17.30 10.11
CA ARG A 196 9.77 18.02 8.94
C ARG A 196 8.31 18.50 9.08
N TYR A 197 7.55 18.00 10.05
CA TYR A 197 6.13 18.36 10.19
C TYR A 197 5.92 19.82 10.65
N ALA A 198 6.84 20.39 11.43
CA ALA A 198 6.72 21.77 11.93
C ALA A 198 6.90 22.82 10.83
N TRP A 199 7.91 22.68 9.97
CA TRP A 199 8.14 23.64 8.87
C TRP A 199 7.00 23.65 7.87
N ARG A 200 6.28 22.53 7.67
CA ARG A 200 5.13 22.48 6.76
C ARG A 200 4.03 23.44 7.19
N TRP A 201 3.76 23.56 8.48
CA TRP A 201 2.77 24.51 8.98
C TRP A 201 3.24 25.96 8.87
N VAL A 202 4.55 26.21 9.04
CA VAL A 202 5.14 27.53 8.77
C VAL A 202 4.97 27.89 7.29
N ALA A 203 5.33 26.97 6.37
CA ALA A 203 5.18 27.17 4.93
C ALA A 203 3.71 27.35 4.51
N VAL A 204 2.79 26.53 5.05
CA VAL A 204 1.34 26.69 4.83
C VAL A 204 0.87 28.06 5.31
N THR A 205 1.34 28.53 6.47
CA THR A 205 0.96 29.85 7.00
C THR A 205 1.41 30.97 6.08
N ILE A 206 2.66 30.95 5.63
CA ILE A 206 3.21 31.94 4.69
C ILE A 206 2.39 31.96 3.39
N LEU A 207 2.18 30.78 2.79
CA LEU A 207 1.39 30.64 1.56
C LEU A 207 -0.06 31.12 1.77
N TRP A 208 -0.65 30.86 2.93
CA TRP A 208 -2.02 31.27 3.23
C TRP A 208 -2.14 32.78 3.42
N VAL A 209 -1.18 33.42 4.07
CA VAL A 209 -1.10 34.89 4.14
C VAL A 209 -1.05 35.48 2.74
N PHE A 210 -0.22 34.94 1.84
CA PHE A 210 -0.18 35.36 0.44
C PHE A 210 -1.55 35.21 -0.25
N VAL A 211 -2.21 34.06 -0.06
CA VAL A 211 -3.55 33.80 -0.62
C VAL A 211 -4.56 34.85 -0.15
N LEU A 212 -4.56 35.21 1.14
CA LEU A 212 -5.44 36.25 1.67
C LEU A 212 -5.13 37.63 1.07
N LEU A 213 -3.85 38.01 0.99
CA LEU A 213 -3.40 39.28 0.41
C LEU A 213 -3.67 39.38 -1.10
N SER A 214 -3.73 38.24 -1.81
CA SER A 214 -4.10 38.22 -3.23
C SER A 214 -5.57 38.59 -3.50
N GLN A 215 -6.42 38.49 -2.48
CA GLN A 215 -7.87 38.74 -2.53
C GLN A 215 -8.57 38.01 -3.69
N SER A 216 -8.04 36.84 -4.08
CA SER A 216 -8.56 36.02 -5.18
C SER A 216 -9.84 35.27 -4.77
N ARG A 217 -10.98 35.68 -5.34
CA ARG A 217 -12.29 35.08 -5.04
C ARG A 217 -12.37 33.61 -5.47
N SER A 218 -11.78 33.27 -6.62
CA SER A 218 -11.80 31.89 -7.15
C SER A 218 -10.97 30.94 -6.29
N THR A 219 -9.83 31.41 -5.78
CA THR A 219 -8.99 30.67 -4.83
C THR A 219 -9.76 30.34 -3.56
N LEU A 220 -10.45 31.33 -2.97
CA LEU A 220 -11.27 31.11 -1.77
C LEU A 220 -12.45 30.17 -2.04
N ALA A 221 -13.11 30.29 -3.20
CA ALA A 221 -14.18 29.39 -3.62
C ALA A 221 -13.68 27.94 -3.81
N GLY A 222 -12.51 27.76 -4.43
CA GLY A 222 -11.86 26.45 -4.57
C GLY A 222 -11.56 25.81 -3.21
N TRP A 223 -11.05 26.60 -2.27
CA TRP A 223 -10.80 26.14 -0.90
C TRP A 223 -12.07 25.78 -0.14
N LEU A 224 -13.14 26.57 -0.28
CA LEU A 224 -14.44 26.25 0.28
C LEU A 224 -14.97 24.90 -0.26
N ALA A 225 -14.85 24.67 -1.57
CA ALA A 225 -15.26 23.41 -2.20
C ALA A 225 -14.44 22.21 -1.70
N VAL A 226 -13.11 22.35 -1.60
CA VAL A 226 -12.24 21.29 -1.05
C VAL A 226 -12.57 21.00 0.41
N ALA A 227 -12.84 22.03 1.19
CA ALA A 227 -13.19 21.87 2.59
C ALA A 227 -14.56 21.21 2.78
N MET A 228 -15.55 21.51 1.93
CA MET A 228 -16.82 20.79 1.85
C MET A 228 -16.61 19.32 1.47
N LEU A 229 -15.81 19.03 0.44
CA LEU A 229 -15.49 17.66 0.03
C LEU A 229 -14.77 16.89 1.13
N THR A 230 -13.78 17.49 1.78
CA THR A 230 -13.04 16.90 2.90
C THR A 230 -13.99 16.69 4.10
N GLY A 231 -14.93 17.62 4.29
CA GLY A 231 -16.06 17.55 5.22
C GLY A 231 -17.03 16.40 4.95
N LEU A 232 -17.24 16.01 3.70
CA LEU A 232 -18.18 14.95 3.31
C LEU A 232 -17.52 13.57 3.19
N THR A 233 -16.25 13.52 2.78
CA THR A 233 -15.52 12.25 2.50
C THR A 233 -14.79 11.70 3.73
N TYR A 234 -14.42 12.55 4.70
CA TYR A 234 -13.65 12.13 5.89
C TYR A 234 -14.52 11.91 7.15
N TYR A 235 -15.80 12.27 7.10
CA TYR A 235 -16.66 12.39 8.30
C TYR A 235 -17.70 11.28 8.40
N ARG A 236 -17.26 10.07 8.76
CA ARG A 236 -18.18 9.02 9.22
C ARG A 236 -18.08 8.66 10.70
N HIS A 237 -17.16 9.24 11.49
CA HIS A 237 -17.15 9.02 12.95
C HIS A 237 -16.70 10.24 13.81
N ARG A 238 -17.57 10.60 14.77
CA ARG A 238 -17.47 11.44 16.01
C ARG A 238 -16.81 12.84 16.02
N LEU A 239 -17.52 13.76 16.68
CA LEU A 239 -17.22 15.17 16.97
C LEU A 239 -15.88 15.34 17.73
N THR A 240 -14.92 16.08 17.17
CA THR A 240 -13.62 16.41 17.77
C THR A 240 -13.35 17.92 17.70
N PRO A 241 -12.56 18.53 18.60
CA PRO A 241 -12.31 19.99 18.64
C PRO A 241 -11.66 20.57 17.38
N ARG A 242 -11.00 19.74 16.56
CA ARG A 242 -10.53 20.10 15.21
C ARG A 242 -11.68 20.52 14.27
N ARG A 243 -12.90 20.07 14.53
CA ARG A 243 -14.10 20.48 13.81
C ARG A 243 -14.36 21.97 13.98
N PHE A 244 -14.21 22.52 15.18
CA PHE A 244 -14.44 23.95 15.42
C PHE A 244 -13.39 24.84 14.76
N VAL A 245 -12.13 24.40 14.67
CA VAL A 245 -11.07 25.16 13.99
C VAL A 245 -11.25 25.15 12.47
N ILE A 246 -11.57 23.99 11.87
CA ILE A 246 -11.80 23.87 10.42
C ILE A 246 -13.12 24.55 10.03
N LEU A 247 -14.19 24.36 10.81
CA LEU A 247 -15.49 25.01 10.59
C LEU A 247 -15.41 26.53 10.84
N GLY A 248 -14.60 26.97 11.81
CA GLY A 248 -14.29 28.38 12.05
C GLY A 248 -13.50 29.00 10.90
N GLY A 249 -12.44 28.32 10.42
CA GLY A 249 -11.71 28.75 9.23
C GLY A 249 -12.59 28.79 7.98
N LEU A 250 -13.54 27.86 7.84
CA LEU A 250 -14.56 27.82 6.79
C LEU A 250 -15.55 28.98 6.88
N LEU A 251 -16.02 29.30 8.09
CA LEU A 251 -16.90 30.44 8.35
C LEU A 251 -16.19 31.76 8.04
N VAL A 252 -14.94 31.91 8.45
CA VAL A 252 -14.11 33.08 8.13
C VAL A 252 -13.86 33.19 6.63
N THR A 253 -13.50 32.08 5.96
CA THR A 253 -13.29 32.05 4.50
C THR A 253 -14.57 32.38 3.74
N GLY A 254 -15.71 31.82 4.17
CA GLY A 254 -17.03 32.12 3.60
C GLY A 254 -17.47 33.56 3.84
N ALA A 255 -17.30 34.09 5.05
CA ALA A 255 -17.59 35.48 5.38
C ALA A 255 -16.71 36.46 4.60
N LEU A 256 -15.41 36.16 4.46
CA LEU A 256 -14.48 36.95 3.65
C LEU A 256 -14.85 36.90 2.16
N LEU A 257 -15.27 35.74 1.65
CA LEU A 257 -15.75 35.61 0.27
C LEU A 257 -17.01 36.45 0.04
N VAL A 258 -17.99 36.42 0.95
CA VAL A 258 -19.22 37.22 0.89
C VAL A 258 -18.90 38.72 0.98
N TYR A 259 -18.03 39.13 1.90
CA TYR A 259 -17.56 40.51 2.03
C TYR A 259 -16.88 41.00 0.75
N LEU A 260 -15.95 40.21 0.21
CA LEU A 260 -15.25 40.54 -1.04
C LEU A 260 -16.22 40.60 -2.22
N LEU A 261 -17.23 39.72 -2.29
CA LEU A 261 -18.28 39.77 -3.32
C LEU A 261 -19.10 41.05 -3.21
N GLY A 262 -19.48 41.48 -1.99
CA GLY A 262 -20.26 42.69 -1.74
C GLY A 262 -19.55 43.99 -2.12
N GLN A 263 -18.23 44.11 -1.88
CA GLN A 263 -17.51 45.36 -2.10
C GLN A 263 -17.21 45.71 -3.57
N ARG A 264 -17.19 44.76 -4.51
CA ARG A 264 -16.84 45.05 -5.92
C ARG A 264 -17.96 44.83 -6.94
N GLY A 265 -19.21 44.75 -6.49
CA GLY A 265 -20.39 44.63 -7.34
C GLY A 265 -20.48 43.33 -8.16
N MET A 266 -21.52 43.23 -8.98
CA MET A 266 -21.77 42.12 -9.93
C MET A 266 -20.71 42.16 -11.04
N SER A 267 -19.95 41.07 -11.22
CA SER A 267 -18.95 41.01 -12.29
C SER A 267 -19.62 40.96 -13.67
N LEU A 268 -18.87 41.32 -14.73
CA LEU A 268 -19.32 41.20 -16.14
C LEU A 268 -19.52 39.73 -16.59
N ARG A 269 -19.36 38.74 -15.70
CA ARG A 269 -19.43 37.30 -15.99
C ARG A 269 -20.73 36.85 -16.65
N PRO A 270 -21.94 37.32 -16.27
CA PRO A 270 -23.17 36.96 -16.96
C PRO A 270 -23.19 37.43 -18.42
N GLN A 271 -22.63 38.61 -18.70
CA GLN A 271 -22.53 39.14 -20.07
C GLN A 271 -21.53 38.34 -20.91
N ILE A 272 -20.38 38.00 -20.32
CA ILE A 272 -19.36 37.14 -20.96
C ILE A 272 -19.97 35.76 -21.28
N ALA A 273 -20.71 35.16 -20.33
CA ALA A 273 -21.38 33.88 -20.53
C ALA A 273 -22.42 33.94 -21.65
N ALA A 274 -23.30 34.94 -21.64
CA ALA A 274 -24.32 35.11 -22.66
C ALA A 274 -23.72 35.29 -24.06
N ARG A 275 -22.69 36.13 -24.20
CA ARG A 275 -21.98 36.35 -25.47
C ARG A 275 -21.24 35.09 -25.94
N THR A 276 -20.58 34.38 -25.02
CA THR A 276 -19.92 33.12 -25.36
C THR A 276 -20.94 32.09 -25.86
N LEU A 277 -22.10 31.95 -25.21
CA LEU A 277 -23.13 31.00 -25.63
C LEU A 277 -23.70 31.35 -27.00
N GLN A 278 -23.87 32.64 -27.33
CA GLN A 278 -24.25 33.07 -28.68
C GLN A 278 -23.21 32.67 -29.72
N MET A 279 -21.92 32.84 -29.42
CA MET A 279 -20.83 32.42 -30.31
C MET A 279 -20.78 30.90 -30.51
N ILE A 280 -21.05 30.12 -29.44
CA ILE A 280 -21.13 28.66 -29.52
C ILE A 280 -22.35 28.23 -30.35
N ALA A 281 -23.50 28.87 -30.15
CA ALA A 281 -24.73 28.55 -30.88
C ALA A 281 -24.64 28.90 -32.38
N ALA A 282 -23.89 29.95 -32.72
CA ALA A 282 -23.60 30.32 -34.10
C ALA A 282 -22.44 29.53 -34.72
N GLY A 283 -21.65 28.82 -33.90
CA GLY A 283 -20.50 28.04 -34.31
C GLY A 283 -20.87 26.64 -34.78
N SER A 284 -19.88 25.92 -35.31
CA SER A 284 -20.03 24.52 -35.71
C SER A 284 -19.98 23.58 -34.50
N TRP A 285 -20.55 22.39 -34.63
CA TRP A 285 -20.54 21.37 -33.57
C TRP A 285 -19.13 20.87 -33.21
N HIS A 286 -18.17 21.00 -34.14
CA HIS A 286 -16.76 20.66 -33.96
C HIS A 286 -15.91 21.80 -33.37
N GLY A 287 -16.49 22.98 -33.14
CA GLY A 287 -15.81 24.15 -32.61
C GLY A 287 -14.91 24.86 -33.63
N GLN A 288 -14.33 25.98 -33.22
CA GLN A 288 -13.53 26.85 -34.08
C GLN A 288 -12.12 26.30 -34.37
N GLY A 289 -11.66 25.31 -33.61
CA GLY A 289 -10.31 24.76 -33.70
C GLY A 289 -9.39 25.29 -32.60
N GLN A 290 -8.47 24.44 -32.15
CA GLN A 290 -7.47 24.76 -31.13
C GLN A 290 -6.66 26.00 -31.52
N GLY A 291 -6.51 26.92 -30.57
CA GLY A 291 -5.75 28.16 -30.74
C GLY A 291 -6.46 29.27 -31.53
N SER A 292 -7.65 29.03 -32.10
CA SER A 292 -8.37 30.04 -32.89
C SER A 292 -8.60 31.33 -32.10
N HIS A 293 -8.32 32.46 -32.76
CA HIS A 293 -8.52 33.78 -32.19
C HIS A 293 -10.00 34.15 -32.18
N PHE A 294 -10.50 34.53 -31.00
CA PHE A 294 -11.85 35.05 -30.84
C PHE A 294 -11.86 36.17 -29.78
N LEU A 295 -12.82 37.08 -29.91
CA LEU A 295 -12.99 38.20 -28.99
C LEU A 295 -14.39 38.15 -28.38
N VAL A 296 -14.46 38.17 -27.05
CA VAL A 296 -15.70 38.28 -26.30
C VAL A 296 -15.85 39.72 -25.80
N TYR A 297 -16.90 40.40 -26.25
CA TYR A 297 -17.18 41.79 -25.89
C TYR A 297 -18.13 41.83 -24.69
N ALA A 298 -17.68 42.37 -23.56
CA ALA A 298 -18.49 42.55 -22.35
C ALA A 298 -18.32 43.97 -21.81
N GLY A 299 -19.36 44.81 -21.97
CA GLY A 299 -19.27 46.24 -21.67
C GLY A 299 -18.19 46.93 -22.53
N ARG A 300 -17.25 47.61 -21.88
CA ARG A 300 -16.09 48.28 -22.53
C ARG A 300 -14.84 47.40 -22.64
N GLN A 301 -14.90 46.13 -22.21
CA GLN A 301 -13.75 45.23 -22.22
C GLN A 301 -13.83 44.21 -23.36
N THR A 302 -12.69 43.96 -24.00
CA THR A 302 -12.47 42.89 -24.96
C THR A 302 -11.66 41.78 -24.30
N LEU A 303 -12.20 40.56 -24.28
CA LEU A 303 -11.56 39.41 -23.66
C LEU A 303 -11.23 38.35 -24.71
N THR A 304 -10.09 37.71 -24.55
CA THR A 304 -9.59 36.60 -25.40
C THR A 304 -9.92 35.23 -24.82
N HIS A 305 -10.73 35.19 -23.76
CA HIS A 305 -11.16 33.98 -23.08
C HIS A 305 -12.66 34.03 -22.79
N THR A 306 -13.25 32.85 -22.68
CA THR A 306 -14.67 32.66 -22.36
C THR A 306 -14.94 32.72 -20.86
N HIS A 307 -16.18 32.43 -20.47
CA HIS A 307 -16.63 32.47 -19.08
C HIS A 307 -15.96 31.42 -18.18
N ASN A 308 -15.77 30.18 -18.67
CA ASN A 308 -15.18 29.09 -17.90
C ASN A 308 -14.54 28.01 -18.79
N LEU A 309 -13.83 27.06 -18.17
CA LEU A 309 -13.11 26.00 -18.88
C LEU A 309 -14.00 25.22 -19.86
N PHE A 310 -15.25 24.94 -19.47
CA PHE A 310 -16.17 24.20 -20.32
C PHE A 310 -16.62 24.99 -21.53
N THR A 311 -16.96 26.26 -21.36
CA THR A 311 -17.34 27.13 -22.49
C THR A 311 -16.16 27.40 -23.41
N GLN A 312 -14.93 27.48 -22.88
CA GLN A 312 -13.72 27.61 -23.69
C GLN A 312 -13.52 26.36 -24.55
N THR A 313 -13.58 25.21 -23.89
CA THR A 313 -13.41 23.91 -24.54
C THR A 313 -14.48 23.69 -25.61
N LEU A 314 -15.72 24.06 -25.32
CA LEU A 314 -16.84 23.94 -26.25
C LEU A 314 -16.69 24.88 -27.45
N LEU A 315 -16.25 26.13 -27.24
CA LEU A 315 -16.03 27.08 -28.33
C LEU A 315 -14.85 26.65 -29.23
N GLN A 316 -13.74 26.19 -28.66
CA GLN A 316 -12.53 25.82 -29.40
C GLN A 316 -12.58 24.40 -29.98
N LEU A 317 -12.96 23.41 -29.17
CA LEU A 317 -12.90 21.99 -29.54
C LEU A 317 -14.28 21.37 -29.78
N GLY A 318 -15.36 22.14 -29.68
CA GLY A 318 -16.71 21.67 -29.92
C GLY A 318 -17.21 20.67 -28.87
N TRP A 319 -18.34 20.04 -29.20
CA TRP A 319 -18.94 18.99 -28.37
C TRP A 319 -18.01 17.78 -28.16
N PRO A 320 -17.26 17.29 -29.17
CA PRO A 320 -16.35 16.16 -28.96
C PRO A 320 -15.26 16.47 -27.94
N GLY A 321 -14.65 17.66 -28.01
CA GLY A 321 -13.64 18.09 -27.05
C GLY A 321 -14.19 18.20 -25.63
N LEU A 322 -15.40 18.77 -25.48
CA LEU A 322 -16.06 18.87 -24.17
C LEU A 322 -16.37 17.50 -23.57
N LEU A 323 -16.91 16.57 -24.37
CA LEU A 323 -17.22 15.21 -23.92
C LEU A 323 -15.94 14.45 -23.49
N LEU A 324 -14.85 14.59 -24.25
CA LEU A 324 -13.55 14.02 -23.89
C LEU A 324 -13.00 14.62 -22.60
N LEU A 325 -13.11 15.95 -22.41
CA LEU A 325 -12.71 16.61 -21.16
C LEU A 325 -13.52 16.12 -19.96
N VAL A 326 -14.85 16.03 -20.09
CA VAL A 326 -15.71 15.54 -19.01
C VAL A 326 -15.40 14.07 -18.69
N ALA A 327 -15.23 13.22 -19.71
CA ALA A 327 -14.83 11.83 -19.50
C ALA A 327 -13.47 11.72 -18.80
N LEU A 328 -12.50 12.55 -19.18
CA LEU A 328 -11.17 12.62 -18.57
C LEU A 328 -11.25 13.01 -17.08
N LEU A 329 -12.02 14.05 -16.76
CA LEU A 329 -12.24 14.49 -15.38
C LEU A 329 -12.96 13.42 -14.54
N LEU A 330 -13.97 12.75 -15.10
CA LEU A 330 -14.69 11.66 -14.42
C LEU A 330 -13.78 10.44 -14.19
N SER A 331 -12.89 10.12 -15.13
CA SER A 331 -11.89 9.07 -14.96
C SER A 331 -10.95 9.38 -13.80
N ALA A 332 -10.41 10.60 -13.74
CA ALA A 332 -9.54 11.03 -12.66
C ALA A 332 -10.27 11.07 -11.30
N LEU A 333 -11.52 11.54 -11.26
CA LEU A 333 -12.37 11.53 -10.07
C LEU A 333 -12.60 10.09 -9.57
N ARG A 334 -12.93 9.16 -10.49
CA ARG A 334 -13.10 7.73 -10.16
C ARG A 334 -11.84 7.15 -9.55
N THR A 335 -10.67 7.49 -10.10
CA THR A 335 -9.37 7.07 -9.59
C THR A 335 -9.10 7.67 -8.21
N GLY A 336 -9.32 8.97 -8.02
CA GLY A 336 -9.22 9.61 -6.71
C GLY A 336 -10.12 8.96 -5.66
N LEU A 337 -11.38 8.67 -6.01
CA LEU A 337 -12.35 8.01 -5.11
C LEU A 337 -11.95 6.58 -4.76
N ARG A 338 -11.37 5.82 -5.70
CA ARG A 338 -10.82 4.48 -5.45
C ARG A 338 -9.65 4.52 -4.48
N TRP A 339 -8.77 5.50 -4.62
CA TRP A 339 -7.56 5.66 -3.83
C TRP A 339 -7.72 6.58 -2.62
N ARG A 340 -8.96 6.98 -2.26
CA ARG A 340 -9.26 7.95 -1.20
C ARG A 340 -8.73 7.59 0.20
N HIS A 341 -8.39 6.33 0.43
CA HIS A 341 -7.83 5.87 1.70
C HIS A 341 -6.32 6.10 1.79
N GLN A 342 -5.65 6.28 0.65
CA GLN A 342 -4.23 6.59 0.56
C GLN A 342 -4.01 8.12 0.48
N PRO A 343 -2.86 8.65 0.96
CA PRO A 343 -2.58 10.09 0.91
C PRO A 343 -2.54 10.62 -0.53
N GLU A 344 -2.01 9.87 -1.48
CA GLU A 344 -1.91 10.25 -2.90
C GLU A 344 -3.30 10.42 -3.54
N GLY A 345 -4.23 9.51 -3.24
CA GLY A 345 -5.61 9.60 -3.74
C GLY A 345 -6.40 10.75 -3.12
N ARG A 346 -6.16 11.07 -1.84
CA ARG A 346 -6.74 12.27 -1.22
C ARG A 346 -6.19 13.56 -1.82
N MET A 347 -4.89 13.63 -2.02
CA MET A 347 -4.24 14.78 -2.65
C MET A 347 -4.74 14.99 -4.09
N LEU A 348 -4.91 13.91 -4.85
CA LEU A 348 -5.55 13.93 -6.17
C LEU A 348 -6.96 14.53 -6.11
N LEU A 349 -7.82 14.06 -5.20
CA LEU A 349 -9.19 14.58 -5.05
C LEU A 349 -9.22 16.06 -4.66
N GLN A 350 -8.38 16.46 -3.70
CA GLN A 350 -8.34 17.82 -3.18
C GLN A 350 -7.79 18.79 -4.24
N THR A 351 -6.64 18.47 -4.83
CA THR A 351 -6.02 19.32 -5.86
C THR A 351 -6.84 19.34 -7.14
N GLY A 352 -7.43 18.21 -7.54
CA GLY A 352 -8.30 18.10 -8.70
C GLY A 352 -9.60 18.91 -8.56
N LEU A 353 -10.29 18.82 -7.41
CA LEU A 353 -11.48 19.64 -7.16
C LEU A 353 -11.13 21.13 -7.09
N TYR A 354 -10.04 21.47 -6.41
CA TYR A 354 -9.56 22.85 -6.33
C TYR A 354 -9.30 23.45 -7.71
N GLY A 355 -8.51 22.76 -8.54
CA GLY A 355 -8.18 23.20 -9.89
C GLY A 355 -9.43 23.31 -10.78
N LEU A 356 -10.35 22.36 -10.68
CA LEU A 356 -11.61 22.41 -11.42
C LEU A 356 -12.45 23.65 -11.06
N VAL A 357 -12.58 23.96 -9.77
CA VAL A 357 -13.35 25.12 -9.31
C VAL A 357 -12.68 26.43 -9.73
N VAL A 358 -11.36 26.56 -9.55
CA VAL A 358 -10.63 27.78 -9.93
C VAL A 358 -10.78 28.05 -11.44
N THR A 359 -10.63 27.02 -12.28
CA THR A 359 -10.76 27.14 -13.75
C THR A 359 -12.18 27.42 -14.23
N GLN A 360 -13.19 27.37 -13.35
CA GLN A 360 -14.53 27.87 -13.69
C GLN A 360 -14.66 29.39 -13.59
N PHE A 361 -13.70 30.07 -12.95
CA PHE A 361 -13.79 31.49 -12.64
C PHE A 361 -12.65 32.32 -13.22
N ASP A 362 -11.47 31.74 -13.40
CA ASP A 362 -10.27 32.42 -13.88
C ASP A 362 -9.47 31.54 -14.86
N LEU A 363 -8.89 32.19 -15.88
CA LEU A 363 -8.03 31.60 -16.93
C LEU A 363 -8.50 30.21 -17.42
N PRO A 364 -9.62 30.14 -18.16
CA PRO A 364 -10.24 28.89 -18.59
C PRO A 364 -9.52 28.21 -19.76
N VAL A 365 -8.21 28.08 -19.71
CA VAL A 365 -7.39 27.61 -20.85
C VAL A 365 -7.01 26.15 -20.66
N LEU A 366 -7.41 25.29 -21.61
CA LEU A 366 -7.23 23.84 -21.52
C LEU A 366 -5.86 23.37 -22.04
N LEU A 367 -5.51 23.78 -23.27
CA LEU A 367 -4.30 23.42 -23.99
C LEU A 367 -3.64 24.71 -24.47
N ASP A 368 -2.57 25.14 -23.81
CA ASP A 368 -1.79 26.32 -24.20
C ASP A 368 -0.36 26.14 -23.66
N SER A 369 0.49 27.12 -23.91
CA SER A 369 1.84 27.18 -23.34
C SER A 369 1.79 27.02 -21.83
N PRO A 370 2.84 26.45 -21.20
CA PRO A 370 2.89 26.28 -19.76
C PRO A 370 2.61 27.59 -19.05
N HIS A 371 1.49 27.62 -18.35
CA HIS A 371 1.05 28.77 -17.56
C HIS A 371 0.58 28.29 -16.18
N PRO A 372 0.41 29.20 -15.22
CA PRO A 372 0.31 28.82 -13.80
C PRO A 372 -0.96 28.04 -13.46
N VAL A 373 -2.06 28.29 -14.18
CA VAL A 373 -3.37 27.65 -13.95
C VAL A 373 -3.49 26.29 -14.65
N TRP A 374 -2.75 26.06 -15.74
CA TRP A 374 -2.70 24.78 -16.45
C TRP A 374 -2.25 23.62 -15.56
N ILE A 375 -1.27 23.86 -14.69
CA ILE A 375 -0.78 22.86 -13.73
C ILE A 375 -1.89 22.42 -12.78
N LEU A 376 -2.82 23.32 -12.41
CA LEU A 376 -3.93 23.01 -11.51
C LEU A 376 -4.88 21.96 -12.09
N LEU A 377 -4.97 21.87 -13.41
CA LEU A 377 -5.77 20.86 -14.11
C LEU A 377 -4.95 19.61 -14.41
N TRP A 378 -3.75 19.76 -14.98
CA TRP A 378 -3.01 18.65 -15.56
C TRP A 378 -2.11 17.90 -14.58
N LEU A 379 -1.68 18.51 -13.48
CA LEU A 379 -0.96 17.80 -12.42
C LEU A 379 -1.84 16.72 -11.74
N PRO A 380 -3.09 17.02 -11.33
CA PRO A 380 -4.03 15.98 -10.88
C PRO A 380 -4.24 14.87 -11.91
N LEU A 381 -4.37 15.21 -13.20
CA LEU A 381 -4.53 14.21 -14.26
C LEU A 381 -3.28 13.32 -14.40
N ALA A 382 -2.07 13.89 -14.33
CA ALA A 382 -0.82 13.14 -14.32
C ALA A 382 -0.71 12.21 -13.09
N GLN A 383 -1.17 12.66 -11.92
CA GLN A 383 -1.26 11.83 -10.72
C GLN A 383 -2.26 10.68 -10.88
N ALA A 384 -3.42 10.92 -11.49
CA ALA A 384 -4.40 9.86 -11.78
C ALA A 384 -3.84 8.80 -12.72
N VAL A 385 -3.12 9.22 -13.78
CA VAL A 385 -2.41 8.30 -14.69
C VAL A 385 -1.38 7.46 -13.92
N LEU A 386 -0.60 8.06 -13.04
CA LEU A 386 0.35 7.35 -12.18
C LEU A 386 -0.34 6.31 -11.27
N LEU A 387 -1.44 6.69 -10.62
CA LEU A 387 -2.17 5.78 -9.73
C LEU A 387 -2.82 4.61 -10.47
N GLU A 388 -3.31 4.83 -11.70
CA GLU A 388 -3.86 3.77 -12.55
C GLU A 388 -2.78 2.80 -13.06
N THR A 389 -1.58 3.31 -13.39
CA THR A 389 -0.48 2.50 -13.93
C THR A 389 0.31 1.74 -12.87
N CYS A 390 0.49 2.32 -11.68
CA CYS A 390 1.07 1.62 -10.53
C CYS A 390 0.07 0.66 -9.84
N GLY A 391 -1.23 0.83 -10.10
CA GLY A 391 -2.34 0.13 -9.44
C GLY A 391 -2.75 -1.20 -10.06
N GLY A 392 -1.81 -1.99 -10.58
CA GLY A 392 -2.10 -3.32 -11.15
C GLY A 392 -2.92 -4.18 -10.19
N PHE A 393 -4.19 -4.42 -10.55
CA PHE A 393 -5.17 -5.30 -9.90
C PHE A 393 -5.56 -4.94 -8.45
N VAL A 394 -6.34 -3.87 -8.29
CA VAL A 394 -7.45 -3.91 -7.32
C VAL A 394 -8.69 -4.33 -8.10
N ALA A 395 -9.14 -5.57 -7.92
CA ALA A 395 -10.40 -6.04 -8.47
C ALA A 395 -11.52 -5.02 -8.10
N PRO A 396 -12.47 -4.72 -9.02
CA PRO A 396 -13.56 -3.83 -8.68
C PRO A 396 -14.34 -4.41 -7.51
N ALA A 397 -14.47 -3.63 -6.43
CA ALA A 397 -15.43 -3.91 -5.39
C ALA A 397 -16.83 -4.06 -6.01
N GLY A 398 -17.43 -5.25 -5.84
CA GLY A 398 -18.87 -5.48 -5.89
C GLY A 398 -19.57 -5.22 -7.22
N ARG A 399 -19.64 -6.23 -8.08
CA ARG A 399 -20.90 -6.63 -8.76
C ARG A 399 -20.89 -8.14 -8.92
N GLY A 400 -21.61 -8.81 -8.03
CA GLY A 400 -21.74 -10.27 -7.96
C GLY A 400 -22.53 -10.68 -6.73
N LEU A 401 -23.57 -9.92 -6.40
CA LEU A 401 -24.61 -10.31 -5.45
C LEU A 401 -25.92 -10.33 -6.20
N SER A 402 -26.22 -11.46 -6.83
CA SER A 402 -27.56 -11.87 -7.20
C SER A 402 -27.52 -13.37 -7.44
N ALA A 403 -28.36 -14.11 -6.72
CA ALA A 403 -28.56 -15.56 -6.76
C ALA A 403 -27.64 -16.41 -5.87
N CYS A 404 -27.87 -16.35 -4.55
CA CYS A 404 -28.18 -17.56 -3.77
C CYS A 404 -28.83 -17.15 -2.43
N ARG A 405 -30.15 -16.97 -2.44
CA ARG A 405 -31.00 -16.98 -1.25
C ARG A 405 -31.75 -18.32 -1.25
N LYS A 406 -32.01 -18.84 -0.04
CA LYS A 406 -32.55 -20.16 0.34
C LYS A 406 -31.43 -21.18 0.44
N THR A 407 -30.93 -21.52 1.63
CA THR A 407 -31.66 -22.11 2.76
C THR A 407 -31.13 -21.60 4.10
N GLY A 408 -32.03 -21.20 4.99
CA GLY A 408 -31.68 -20.69 6.31
C GLY A 408 -31.47 -21.81 7.33
N ILE A 409 -30.53 -21.60 8.24
CA ILE A 409 -30.65 -21.97 9.66
C ILE A 409 -30.03 -20.83 10.47
N VAL A 410 -30.71 -20.55 11.58
CA VAL A 410 -30.74 -19.32 12.34
C VAL A 410 -29.53 -19.17 13.28
N ASN A 411 -29.09 -17.92 13.37
CA ASN A 411 -28.17 -17.35 14.35
C ASN A 411 -28.80 -17.40 15.75
N ARG A 412 -28.11 -17.90 16.78
CA ARG A 412 -28.42 -17.52 18.17
C ARG A 412 -27.18 -17.07 18.92
N SER A 413 -27.26 -15.81 19.31
CA SER A 413 -26.31 -15.01 20.06
C SER A 413 -26.02 -15.57 21.46
N LEU A 414 -24.79 -15.41 21.92
CA LEU A 414 -24.50 -15.35 23.35
C LEU A 414 -23.80 -14.02 23.67
N ASN A 415 -24.61 -13.09 24.17
CA ASN A 415 -24.19 -12.02 25.06
C ASN A 415 -25.06 -12.16 26.31
N GLY A 416 -24.45 -12.33 27.48
CA GLY A 416 -25.16 -12.39 28.75
C GLY A 416 -24.19 -12.55 29.91
N ARG A 417 -24.07 -11.51 30.73
CA ARG A 417 -23.26 -11.42 31.94
C ARG A 417 -23.81 -12.28 33.08
N GLU A 418 -22.88 -12.60 33.99
CA GLU A 418 -23.02 -12.68 35.46
C GLU A 418 -24.32 -13.26 36.05
N GLN A 419 -24.17 -14.38 36.78
CA GLN A 419 -24.55 -14.45 38.20
C GLN A 419 -23.99 -15.72 38.85
N ALA A 420 -23.41 -15.53 40.03
CA ALA A 420 -23.01 -16.56 40.97
C ALA A 420 -24.21 -17.07 41.77
N ALA A 421 -24.25 -18.37 42.08
CA ALA A 421 -24.71 -18.94 43.35
C ALA A 421 -24.55 -20.47 43.29
N GLY A 422 -24.25 -21.06 44.45
CA GLY A 422 -23.67 -22.40 44.56
C GLY A 422 -24.64 -23.57 44.42
N SER A 423 -24.07 -24.75 44.23
CA SER A 423 -24.49 -25.91 45.01
C SER A 423 -23.30 -26.83 45.23
N SER A 424 -23.03 -27.07 46.51
CA SER A 424 -22.11 -28.07 47.00
C SER A 424 -22.72 -29.46 46.81
N ARG A 425 -21.99 -30.36 46.17
CA ARG A 425 -22.10 -31.79 46.47
C ARG A 425 -20.69 -32.37 46.57
N ARG A 426 -20.31 -32.66 47.82
CA ARG A 426 -19.26 -33.63 48.14
C ARG A 426 -19.74 -34.99 47.65
N GLY A 427 -18.99 -35.57 46.73
CA GLY A 427 -19.02 -36.99 46.42
C GLY A 427 -17.58 -37.48 46.46
N SER A 428 -17.23 -38.17 47.56
CA SER A 428 -16.01 -38.94 47.71
C SER A 428 -16.08 -40.16 46.81
N GLY A 429 -15.20 -40.22 45.82
CA GLY A 429 -14.97 -41.38 44.98
C GLY A 429 -13.60 -41.20 44.34
N GLY A 430 -12.57 -41.78 44.94
CA GLY A 430 -11.25 -41.85 44.35
C GLY A 430 -11.29 -42.77 43.15
N GLU A 431 -11.51 -42.20 41.96
CA GLU A 431 -11.11 -42.84 40.73
C GLU A 431 -9.71 -42.34 40.40
N CYS A 432 -8.75 -43.26 40.53
CA CYS A 432 -7.40 -43.11 40.01
C CYS A 432 -7.53 -42.78 38.53
N MET A 433 -7.36 -41.50 38.18
CA MET A 433 -7.27 -41.09 36.78
C MET A 433 -6.10 -41.85 36.17
N SER A 434 -6.39 -42.83 35.32
CA SER A 434 -5.40 -43.38 34.41
C SER A 434 -4.80 -42.19 33.65
N GLU A 435 -3.49 -41.96 33.77
CA GLU A 435 -2.77 -41.06 32.86
C GLU A 435 -3.05 -41.53 31.44
N GLN A 436 -3.99 -40.89 30.74
CA GLN A 436 -4.19 -41.14 29.33
C GLN A 436 -2.92 -40.68 28.62
N THR A 437 -2.11 -41.64 28.20
CA THR A 437 -0.86 -41.40 27.51
C THR A 437 -1.16 -40.71 26.18
N LEU A 438 -0.63 -39.51 25.97
CA LEU A 438 -0.86 -38.71 24.76
C LEU A 438 -0.42 -39.50 23.50
N GLY A 439 -1.37 -39.73 22.58
CA GLY A 439 -1.09 -40.47 21.34
C GLY A 439 -0.38 -39.59 20.31
N ILE A 440 0.81 -40.02 19.85
CA ILE A 440 1.56 -39.33 18.79
C ILE A 440 1.55 -40.18 17.52
N SER A 441 1.06 -39.63 16.41
CA SER A 441 1.21 -40.24 15.08
C SER A 441 2.36 -39.56 14.32
N VAL A 442 3.08 -40.31 13.51
CA VAL A 442 4.13 -39.77 12.62
C VAL A 442 3.68 -39.90 11.17
N VAL A 443 3.78 -38.83 10.39
CA VAL A 443 3.56 -38.88 8.94
C VAL A 443 4.91 -38.73 8.24
N VAL A 444 5.33 -39.76 7.51
CA VAL A 444 6.56 -39.78 6.73
C VAL A 444 6.22 -39.55 5.26
N THR A 445 6.81 -38.54 4.61
CA THR A 445 6.62 -38.30 3.17
C THR A 445 7.83 -38.74 2.37
N ASN A 446 7.60 -39.62 1.39
CA ASN A 446 8.64 -40.23 0.57
C ASN A 446 8.41 -39.96 -0.93
N TYR A 447 9.48 -39.56 -1.64
CA TYR A 447 9.52 -39.54 -3.09
C TYR A 447 10.97 -39.69 -3.56
N ASN A 448 11.30 -40.84 -4.15
CA ASN A 448 12.64 -41.17 -4.65
C ASN A 448 13.77 -41.09 -3.59
N TYR A 449 13.51 -41.64 -2.39
CA TYR A 449 14.48 -41.67 -1.29
C TYR A 449 14.76 -43.10 -0.80
N ALA A 450 14.88 -44.08 -1.71
CA ALA A 450 15.13 -45.48 -1.38
C ALA A 450 16.33 -45.68 -0.44
N ALA A 451 17.37 -44.86 -0.60
CA ALA A 451 18.59 -44.91 0.20
C ALA A 451 18.40 -44.49 1.67
N PHE A 452 17.32 -43.77 2.01
CA PHE A 452 17.18 -43.11 3.31
C PHE A 452 15.87 -43.42 4.03
N VAL A 453 14.80 -43.71 3.30
CA VAL A 453 13.45 -43.82 3.88
C VAL A 453 13.35 -44.90 4.97
N THR A 454 14.09 -45.99 4.86
CA THR A 454 14.11 -47.04 5.89
C THR A 454 14.73 -46.54 7.19
N GLN A 455 15.80 -45.74 7.13
CA GLN A 455 16.40 -45.11 8.30
C GLN A 455 15.43 -44.15 8.98
N ALA A 456 14.72 -43.32 8.20
CA ALA A 456 13.73 -42.39 8.74
C ALA A 456 12.62 -43.13 9.51
N VAL A 457 12.10 -44.22 8.92
CA VAL A 457 11.06 -45.07 9.54
C VAL A 457 11.59 -45.80 10.78
N ASP A 458 12.80 -46.37 10.71
CA ASP A 458 13.44 -47.05 11.84
C ASP A 458 13.67 -46.08 13.01
N ALA A 459 14.14 -44.85 12.73
CA ALA A 459 14.36 -43.82 13.74
C ALA A 459 13.06 -43.37 14.42
N ALA A 460 11.94 -43.30 13.68
CA ALA A 460 10.62 -43.04 14.23
C ALA A 460 10.08 -44.21 15.06
N LEU A 461 10.36 -45.46 14.66
CA LEU A 461 10.01 -46.66 15.43
C LEU A 461 10.80 -46.76 16.75
N ALA A 462 12.08 -46.38 16.72
CA ALA A 462 13.01 -46.49 17.84
C ALA A 462 12.82 -45.41 18.92
N GLN A 463 11.74 -44.62 18.86
CA GLN A 463 11.50 -43.54 19.83
C GLN A 463 11.15 -44.09 21.21
N SER A 464 11.79 -43.52 22.24
CA SER A 464 11.59 -43.85 23.65
C SER A 464 10.15 -43.61 24.13
N HIS A 465 9.46 -42.64 23.52
CA HIS A 465 7.99 -42.55 23.55
C HIS A 465 7.45 -43.16 22.26
N PRO A 466 6.95 -44.41 22.29
CA PRO A 466 6.60 -45.10 21.05
C PRO A 466 5.46 -44.38 20.33
N PRO A 467 5.56 -44.17 19.00
CA PRO A 467 4.43 -43.62 18.26
C PRO A 467 3.23 -44.58 18.33
N LEU A 468 2.04 -43.99 18.30
CA LEU A 468 0.78 -44.71 18.14
C LEU A 468 0.74 -45.42 16.79
N GLU A 469 1.16 -44.70 15.74
CA GLU A 469 1.32 -45.21 14.39
C GLU A 469 2.28 -44.35 13.57
N ILE A 470 2.82 -44.93 12.51
CA ILE A 470 3.65 -44.26 11.50
C ILE A 470 2.96 -44.45 10.16
N VAL A 471 2.52 -43.36 9.55
CA VAL A 471 1.90 -43.35 8.21
C VAL A 471 2.96 -42.93 7.21
N VAL A 472 3.46 -43.89 6.42
CA VAL A 472 4.43 -43.62 5.35
C VAL A 472 3.68 -43.43 4.06
N VAL A 473 3.82 -42.26 3.45
CA VAL A 473 3.18 -41.90 2.19
C VAL A 473 4.23 -41.81 1.10
N ASP A 474 4.22 -42.78 0.20
CA ASP A 474 4.97 -42.72 -1.04
C ASP A 474 4.20 -41.92 -2.10
N ASP A 475 4.78 -40.80 -2.52
CA ASP A 475 4.22 -39.87 -3.51
C ASP A 475 4.64 -40.23 -4.94
N GLY A 476 4.54 -41.52 -5.29
CA GLY A 476 4.74 -42.01 -6.65
C GLY A 476 6.21 -42.17 -7.03
N SER A 477 7.02 -42.73 -6.13
CA SER A 477 8.44 -42.98 -6.38
C SER A 477 8.66 -43.89 -7.59
N THR A 478 9.72 -43.61 -8.32
CA THR A 478 10.20 -44.39 -9.48
C THR A 478 11.45 -45.22 -9.15
N ASP A 479 12.01 -45.06 -7.95
CA ASP A 479 13.09 -45.88 -7.43
C ASP A 479 12.55 -47.07 -6.59
N ASP A 480 13.45 -47.79 -5.93
CA ASP A 480 13.10 -48.98 -5.14
C ASP A 480 12.42 -48.68 -3.79
N SER A 481 12.08 -47.42 -3.48
CA SER A 481 11.54 -47.01 -2.18
C SER A 481 10.33 -47.85 -1.76
N VAL A 482 9.37 -48.03 -2.67
CA VAL A 482 8.11 -48.75 -2.39
C VAL A 482 8.36 -50.22 -2.11
N SER A 483 9.27 -50.85 -2.85
CA SER A 483 9.63 -52.26 -2.67
C SER A 483 10.29 -52.47 -1.31
N LEU A 484 11.27 -51.62 -0.96
CA LEU A 484 11.97 -51.66 0.34
C LEU A 484 11.01 -51.47 1.51
N LEU A 485 10.10 -50.48 1.41
CA LEU A 485 9.10 -50.22 2.45
C LEU A 485 8.17 -51.41 2.66
N ARG A 486 7.70 -52.05 1.57
CA ARG A 486 6.82 -53.23 1.65
C ARG A 486 7.55 -54.42 2.24
N GLU A 487 8.74 -54.74 1.74
CA GLU A 487 9.53 -55.87 2.20
C GLU A 487 9.77 -55.78 3.71
N ARG A 488 10.13 -54.59 4.21
CA ARG A 488 10.52 -54.41 5.60
C ARG A 488 9.36 -54.19 6.57
N TYR A 489 8.27 -53.56 6.14
CA TYR A 489 7.25 -53.05 7.07
C TYR A 489 5.80 -53.49 6.79
N ALA A 490 5.51 -54.23 5.72
CA ALA A 490 4.12 -54.61 5.38
C ALA A 490 3.38 -55.37 6.50
N GLY A 491 4.10 -56.10 7.36
CA GLY A 491 3.53 -56.83 8.50
C GLY A 491 3.57 -56.09 9.84
N HIS A 492 4.11 -54.86 9.88
CA HIS A 492 4.35 -54.16 11.15
C HIS A 492 3.06 -53.47 11.64
N SER A 493 2.57 -53.83 12.83
CA SER A 493 1.25 -53.41 13.35
C SER A 493 1.05 -51.91 13.53
N LYS A 494 2.15 -51.15 13.66
CA LYS A 494 2.14 -49.68 13.80
C LYS A 494 2.37 -48.92 12.49
N ILE A 495 2.71 -49.60 11.38
CA ILE A 495 3.06 -48.91 10.13
C ILE A 495 1.90 -49.01 9.15
N ILE A 496 1.54 -47.88 8.57
CA ILE A 496 0.56 -47.77 7.50
C ILE A 496 1.29 -47.26 6.27
N LEU A 497 1.44 -48.13 5.27
CA LEU A 497 2.02 -47.78 3.98
C LEU A 497 0.93 -47.32 3.02
N LEU A 498 1.06 -46.10 2.51
CA LEU A 498 0.22 -45.54 1.45
C LEU A 498 1.10 -45.28 0.22
N ALA A 499 0.59 -45.59 -0.96
CA ALA A 499 1.20 -45.23 -2.22
C ALA A 499 0.17 -44.49 -3.08
N GLN A 500 0.60 -43.40 -3.71
CA GLN A 500 -0.24 -42.59 -4.58
C GLN A 500 0.52 -42.15 -5.84
N ALA A 501 -0.19 -41.61 -6.83
CA ALA A 501 0.46 -40.92 -7.94
C ALA A 501 1.07 -39.60 -7.46
N ASN A 502 2.20 -39.18 -8.06
CA ASN A 502 2.95 -38.01 -7.62
C ASN A 502 2.13 -36.71 -7.66
N GLY A 503 1.66 -36.28 -6.49
CA GLY A 503 0.87 -35.07 -6.26
C GLY A 503 1.68 -33.92 -5.70
N GLY A 504 2.88 -34.19 -5.18
CA GLY A 504 3.71 -33.29 -4.41
C GLY A 504 3.44 -33.38 -2.90
N GLN A 505 4.33 -32.77 -2.10
CA GLN A 505 4.36 -32.91 -0.65
C GLN A 505 3.04 -32.55 0.05
N LEU A 506 2.32 -31.51 -0.40
CA LEU A 506 1.01 -31.15 0.18
C LEU A 506 -0.03 -32.27 0.00
N GLN A 507 -0.05 -32.94 -1.15
CA GLN A 507 -0.95 -34.08 -1.37
C GLN A 507 -0.55 -35.26 -0.50
N ALA A 508 0.74 -35.52 -0.36
CA ALA A 508 1.24 -36.56 0.55
C ALA A 508 0.85 -36.28 2.02
N PHE A 509 0.94 -35.02 2.49
CA PHE A 509 0.46 -34.62 3.81
C PHE A 509 -1.05 -34.86 3.96
N LYS A 510 -1.87 -34.47 2.98
CA LYS A 510 -3.32 -34.69 3.01
C LYS A 510 -3.66 -36.19 3.10
N ALA A 511 -3.01 -37.03 2.30
CA ALA A 511 -3.21 -38.47 2.31
C ALA A 511 -2.80 -39.10 3.65
N GLY A 512 -1.63 -38.73 4.19
CA GLY A 512 -1.17 -39.21 5.48
C GLY A 512 -2.11 -38.80 6.62
N MET A 513 -2.50 -37.52 6.66
CA MET A 513 -3.39 -36.97 7.68
C MET A 513 -4.80 -37.60 7.68
N ALA A 514 -5.24 -38.17 6.56
CA ALA A 514 -6.50 -38.90 6.50
C ALA A 514 -6.47 -40.21 7.31
N ARG A 515 -5.27 -40.74 7.63
CA ARG A 515 -5.09 -41.95 8.43
C ARG A 515 -4.65 -41.70 9.88
N VAL A 516 -4.24 -40.48 10.21
CA VAL A 516 -3.76 -40.10 11.54
C VAL A 516 -4.87 -40.22 12.60
N ARG A 517 -4.56 -40.88 13.72
CA ARG A 517 -5.44 -41.11 14.88
C ARG A 517 -4.92 -40.49 16.18
N GLY A 518 -3.63 -40.16 16.26
CA GLY A 518 -3.03 -39.54 17.44
C GLY A 518 -3.57 -38.16 17.75
N ASP A 519 -3.43 -37.73 19.00
CA ASP A 519 -3.77 -36.38 19.48
C ASP A 519 -2.83 -35.33 18.89
N VAL A 520 -1.57 -35.74 18.71
CA VAL A 520 -0.49 -34.95 18.09
C VAL A 520 0.02 -35.68 16.86
N VAL A 521 0.34 -34.92 15.83
CA VAL A 521 1.02 -35.40 14.63
C VAL A 521 2.38 -34.76 14.51
N CYS A 522 3.40 -35.57 14.22
CA CYS A 522 4.74 -35.14 13.81
C CYS A 522 4.93 -35.45 12.33
N PHE A 523 5.60 -34.55 11.60
CA PHE A 523 5.94 -34.75 10.20
C PHE A 523 7.43 -35.07 10.08
N LEU A 524 7.80 -36.01 9.21
CA LEU A 524 9.17 -36.42 8.96
C LEU A 524 9.41 -36.57 7.46
N ASP A 525 10.41 -35.88 6.92
CA ASP A 525 10.84 -36.11 5.54
C ASP A 525 11.67 -37.40 5.45
N ALA A 526 11.56 -38.13 4.34
CA ALA A 526 12.16 -39.47 4.17
C ALA A 526 13.70 -39.49 4.16
N ASP A 527 14.34 -38.34 4.01
CA ASP A 527 15.80 -38.19 4.03
C ASP A 527 16.36 -37.67 5.37
N ASP A 528 15.50 -37.40 6.34
CA ASP A 528 15.83 -36.95 7.69
C ASP A 528 15.62 -38.07 8.73
N TYR A 529 16.11 -37.86 9.96
CA TYR A 529 15.87 -38.79 11.07
C TYR A 529 15.90 -38.08 12.42
N TRP A 530 15.41 -38.76 13.46
CA TRP A 530 15.37 -38.25 14.84
C TRP A 530 16.22 -39.11 15.78
N ASP A 531 16.76 -38.49 16.83
CA ASP A 531 17.30 -39.23 17.97
C ASP A 531 16.16 -39.81 18.83
N GLU A 532 16.43 -40.90 19.54
CA GLU A 532 15.46 -41.70 20.32
C GLU A 532 14.62 -40.89 21.34
N GLY A 533 15.13 -39.76 21.82
CA GLY A 533 14.48 -38.91 22.82
C GLY A 533 13.46 -37.89 22.29
N TYR A 534 13.36 -37.71 20.97
CA TYR A 534 12.62 -36.58 20.39
C TYR A 534 11.13 -36.59 20.75
N LEU A 535 10.43 -37.70 20.50
CA LEU A 535 9.00 -37.81 20.79
C LEU A 535 8.70 -37.74 22.28
N ALA A 536 9.58 -38.23 23.15
CA ALA A 536 9.41 -38.13 24.60
C ALA A 536 9.44 -36.68 25.09
N LYS A 537 10.37 -35.86 24.56
CA LYS A 537 10.43 -34.42 24.85
C LYS A 537 9.16 -33.69 24.38
N LEU A 538 8.64 -34.04 23.20
CA LEU A 538 7.38 -33.48 22.68
C LEU A 538 6.17 -33.91 23.53
N ALA A 539 6.05 -35.19 23.87
CA ALA A 539 4.98 -35.72 24.71
C ALA A 539 4.96 -35.01 26.07
N ALA A 540 6.13 -34.88 26.71
CA ALA A 540 6.26 -34.17 27.98
C ALA A 540 5.80 -32.70 27.87
N LEU A 541 6.15 -32.00 26.79
CA LEU A 541 5.71 -30.62 26.58
C LEU A 541 4.20 -30.52 26.37
N TYR A 542 3.60 -31.33 25.49
CA TYR A 542 2.16 -31.27 25.22
C TYR A 542 1.31 -31.71 26.42
N ALA A 543 1.82 -32.62 27.25
CA ALA A 543 1.19 -33.01 28.51
C ALA A 543 1.25 -31.86 29.54
N ALA A 544 2.42 -31.24 29.69
CA ALA A 544 2.61 -30.11 30.61
C ALA A 544 1.91 -28.82 30.15
N ARG A 545 1.68 -28.67 28.83
CA ARG A 545 1.10 -27.47 28.22
C ARG A 545 -0.05 -27.83 27.27
N PRO A 546 -1.24 -28.18 27.81
CA PRO A 546 -2.42 -28.46 26.99
C PRO A 546 -2.82 -27.30 26.06
N ASP A 547 -2.46 -26.07 26.42
CA ASP A 547 -2.73 -24.83 25.68
C ASP A 547 -1.83 -24.62 24.45
N VAL A 548 -0.80 -25.45 24.23
CA VAL A 548 0.08 -25.39 23.06
C VAL A 548 -0.50 -26.25 21.94
N ASP A 549 -0.54 -25.70 20.72
CA ASP A 549 -1.11 -26.36 19.54
C ASP A 549 -0.07 -26.72 18.47
N PHE A 550 1.07 -26.01 18.47
CA PHE A 550 2.13 -26.14 17.47
C PHE A 550 3.49 -26.04 18.15
N VAL A 551 4.34 -27.04 17.95
CA VAL A 551 5.72 -27.05 18.43
C VAL A 551 6.65 -27.19 17.23
N PHE A 552 7.73 -26.40 17.24
CA PHE A 552 8.84 -26.62 16.32
C PHE A 552 10.17 -26.65 17.06
N SER A 553 11.11 -27.39 16.50
CA SER A 553 12.44 -27.62 17.07
C SER A 553 13.55 -27.13 16.16
N ASP A 554 14.72 -26.98 16.77
CA ASP A 554 15.98 -26.80 16.05
C ASP A 554 16.36 -28.06 15.26
N MET A 555 17.25 -27.90 14.31
CA MET A 555 17.76 -29.01 13.51
C MET A 555 19.28 -29.01 13.49
N GLN A 556 19.86 -30.21 13.51
CA GLN A 556 21.25 -30.47 13.22
C GLN A 556 21.38 -30.79 11.73
N LEU A 557 22.16 -30.00 11.00
CA LEU A 557 22.50 -30.33 9.62
C LEU A 557 23.40 -31.56 9.61
N SER A 558 22.97 -32.60 8.91
CA SER A 558 23.75 -33.82 8.69
C SER A 558 24.23 -33.89 7.23
N GLY A 559 25.47 -34.33 7.00
CA GLY A 559 26.12 -34.35 5.68
C GLY A 559 27.42 -33.54 5.64
N ARG A 560 27.63 -32.72 4.61
CA ARG A 560 28.88 -31.95 4.39
C ARG A 560 29.06 -30.75 5.33
N VAL A 561 27.97 -30.26 5.93
CA VAL A 561 27.97 -29.13 6.86
C VAL A 561 27.32 -29.61 8.15
N GLN A 562 28.04 -29.52 9.27
CA GLN A 562 27.53 -29.77 10.61
C GLN A 562 27.29 -28.44 11.30
N GLU A 563 26.07 -27.93 11.19
CA GLU A 563 25.64 -26.69 11.83
C GLU A 563 24.26 -26.89 12.45
N ARG A 564 23.98 -26.19 13.54
CA ARG A 564 22.68 -26.20 14.21
C ARG A 564 21.86 -25.01 13.75
N ILE A 565 20.70 -25.26 13.14
CA ILE A 565 19.70 -24.23 12.82
C ILE A 565 18.73 -24.12 14.00
N ALA A 566 18.86 -23.05 14.78
CA ALA A 566 18.06 -22.81 15.97
C ALA A 566 17.32 -21.46 15.88
N PHE A 567 16.07 -21.42 16.34
CA PHE A 567 15.29 -20.17 16.43
C PHE A 567 15.74 -19.31 17.63
N ALA A 568 16.04 -19.95 18.75
CA ALA A 568 16.54 -19.33 19.98
C ALA A 568 17.47 -20.29 20.75
N ALA A 569 18.21 -19.75 21.71
CA ALA A 569 19.14 -20.54 22.55
C ALA A 569 18.43 -21.46 23.56
N GLY A 570 17.18 -21.14 23.92
CA GLY A 570 16.38 -21.90 24.88
C GLY A 570 14.91 -21.98 24.45
N PRO A 571 14.07 -22.69 25.21
CA PRO A 571 12.63 -22.79 24.92
C PRO A 571 11.94 -21.43 24.92
N VAL A 572 11.04 -21.21 23.96
CA VAL A 572 10.31 -19.93 23.83
C VAL A 572 8.82 -20.18 23.59
N ASP A 573 7.97 -19.66 24.46
CA ASP A 573 6.53 -19.58 24.25
C ASP A 573 6.21 -18.33 23.42
N LEU A 574 5.90 -18.55 22.14
CA LEU A 574 5.60 -17.50 21.17
C LEU A 574 4.17 -17.00 21.28
N GLY A 575 3.34 -17.58 22.17
CA GLY A 575 1.92 -17.25 22.27
C GLY A 575 1.24 -17.40 20.92
N TYR A 576 0.46 -16.39 20.55
CA TYR A 576 -0.14 -16.28 19.23
C TYR A 576 0.73 -15.44 18.28
N THR A 577 0.68 -15.77 16.99
CA THR A 577 1.52 -15.14 15.95
C THR A 577 0.73 -14.70 14.71
N ALA A 578 -0.59 -14.59 14.81
CA ALA A 578 -1.51 -14.31 13.72
C ALA A 578 -1.26 -12.94 13.06
N ILE A 579 -1.16 -11.86 13.82
CA ILE A 579 -1.01 -10.48 13.30
C ILE A 579 0.37 -10.29 12.69
N ALA A 580 1.42 -10.75 13.38
CA ALA A 580 2.78 -10.70 12.85
C ALA A 580 2.91 -11.50 11.54
N THR A 581 2.37 -12.71 11.47
CA THR A 581 2.33 -13.51 10.25
C THR A 581 1.49 -12.84 9.16
N TRP A 582 0.30 -12.33 9.48
CA TRP A 582 -0.59 -11.73 8.47
C TRP A 582 0.01 -10.48 7.82
N GLN A 583 0.54 -9.56 8.63
CA GLN A 583 1.04 -8.27 8.16
C GLN A 583 2.45 -8.40 7.57
N GLU A 584 3.39 -8.99 8.31
CA GLU A 584 4.80 -9.03 7.92
C GLU A 584 5.21 -10.34 7.23
N ALA A 585 4.32 -11.33 7.06
CA ALA A 585 4.66 -12.68 6.57
C ALA A 585 5.79 -13.36 7.36
N VAL A 586 5.85 -13.11 8.67
CA VAL A 586 6.84 -13.74 9.54
C VAL A 586 6.54 -15.23 9.63
N TRP A 587 7.57 -16.04 9.38
CA TRP A 587 7.54 -17.48 9.43
C TRP A 587 8.09 -17.96 10.78
N TYR A 588 7.19 -18.47 11.63
CA TYR A 588 7.51 -18.97 12.98
C TYR A 588 7.48 -20.49 12.99
N GLY A 589 8.52 -21.13 12.46
CA GLY A 589 8.53 -22.59 12.32
C GLY A 589 9.91 -23.13 11.99
N ALA A 590 9.92 -24.41 11.62
CA ALA A 590 11.06 -25.14 11.08
C ALA A 590 10.59 -25.91 9.82
N PRO A 591 11.52 -26.39 8.98
CA PRO A 591 11.24 -27.41 7.98
C PRO A 591 10.52 -28.63 8.55
N THR A 592 9.91 -29.41 7.65
CA THR A 592 8.97 -30.51 7.93
C THR A 592 9.33 -31.34 9.16
N SER A 593 10.55 -31.89 9.19
CA SER A 593 11.01 -32.84 10.21
C SER A 593 11.15 -32.26 11.60
N GLY A 594 11.10 -30.94 11.73
CA GLY A 594 11.09 -30.23 13.01
C GLY A 594 9.71 -29.83 13.50
N LEU A 595 8.62 -30.27 12.85
CA LEU A 595 7.25 -29.82 13.15
C LEU A 595 6.40 -30.88 13.86
N SER A 596 5.70 -30.44 14.91
CA SER A 596 4.57 -31.18 15.47
C SER A 596 3.39 -30.27 15.78
N LEU A 597 2.18 -30.80 15.65
CA LEU A 597 0.94 -30.06 15.85
C LEU A 597 -0.11 -30.94 16.52
N ARG A 598 -1.06 -30.33 17.23
CA ARG A 598 -2.33 -31.02 17.50
C ARG A 598 -3.00 -31.40 16.20
N THR A 599 -3.46 -32.65 16.13
CA THR A 599 -4.04 -33.24 14.91
C THR A 599 -5.23 -32.43 14.39
N THR A 600 -6.03 -31.87 15.29
CA THR A 600 -7.17 -31.00 14.95
C THR A 600 -6.73 -29.72 14.23
N LEU A 601 -5.62 -29.10 14.66
CA LEU A 601 -5.06 -27.93 14.00
C LEU A 601 -4.43 -28.30 12.65
N ALA A 602 -3.65 -29.39 12.59
CA ALA A 602 -3.03 -29.86 11.35
C ALA A 602 -4.07 -30.13 10.25
N ARG A 603 -5.20 -30.76 10.59
CA ARG A 603 -6.31 -30.97 9.64
C ARG A 603 -6.86 -29.65 9.10
N ARG A 604 -7.08 -28.64 9.96
CA ARG A 604 -7.55 -27.32 9.52
C ARG A 604 -6.52 -26.58 8.67
N CYS A 605 -5.23 -26.73 8.97
CA CYS A 605 -4.14 -26.17 8.15
C CYS A 605 -4.05 -26.85 6.77
N LEU A 606 -4.48 -28.11 6.63
CA LEU A 606 -4.39 -28.84 5.36
C LEU A 606 -5.71 -28.89 4.60
N ASP A 607 -6.79 -28.33 5.17
CA ASP A 607 -8.08 -28.12 4.51
C ASP A 607 -8.01 -26.95 3.52
N LEU A 608 -7.17 -27.15 2.49
CA LEU A 608 -6.89 -26.19 1.43
C LEU A 608 -7.61 -26.60 0.14
N PRO A 609 -8.20 -25.63 -0.60
CA PRO A 609 -8.78 -25.89 -1.91
C PRO A 609 -7.79 -26.56 -2.87
N ALA A 610 -8.30 -27.39 -3.79
CA ALA A 610 -7.49 -28.13 -4.76
C ALA A 610 -6.57 -27.23 -5.62
N SER A 611 -6.89 -25.94 -5.76
CA SER A 611 -6.04 -24.95 -6.43
C SER A 611 -4.67 -24.75 -5.78
N PHE A 612 -4.50 -25.12 -4.51
CA PHE A 612 -3.23 -25.00 -3.78
C PHE A 612 -2.31 -26.22 -3.97
N ASP A 613 -2.85 -27.35 -4.41
CA ASP A 613 -2.09 -28.59 -4.60
C ASP A 613 -0.93 -28.44 -5.60
N PRO A 614 -1.11 -27.87 -6.81
CA PRO A 614 0.02 -27.67 -7.73
C PRO A 614 0.98 -26.55 -7.27
N VAL A 615 0.57 -25.72 -6.32
CA VAL A 615 1.37 -24.58 -5.81
C VAL A 615 2.38 -25.05 -4.77
N TRP A 616 1.94 -25.94 -3.87
CA TRP A 616 2.72 -26.44 -2.73
C TRP A 616 3.15 -27.89 -2.93
N ARG A 617 3.62 -28.21 -4.14
CA ARG A 617 4.27 -29.51 -4.42
C ARG A 617 5.58 -29.69 -3.66
N LEU A 618 6.23 -28.57 -3.32
CA LEU A 618 7.42 -28.47 -2.48
C LEU A 618 7.16 -27.43 -1.39
N ALA A 619 7.89 -27.53 -0.28
CA ALA A 619 7.78 -26.62 0.86
C ALA A 619 6.34 -26.51 1.39
N ALA A 620 5.68 -27.66 1.54
CA ALA A 620 4.32 -27.77 2.07
C ALA A 620 4.24 -27.48 3.57
N ASP A 621 5.38 -27.50 4.27
CA ASP A 621 5.57 -27.00 5.64
C ASP A 621 5.02 -25.57 5.81
N ASN A 622 5.10 -24.73 4.77
CA ASN A 622 4.46 -23.41 4.78
C ASN A 622 2.94 -23.45 5.06
N CYS A 623 2.24 -24.47 4.57
CA CYS A 623 0.80 -24.66 4.80
C CYS A 623 0.52 -24.87 6.29
N LEU A 624 1.36 -25.66 6.97
CA LEU A 624 1.27 -25.93 8.40
C LEU A 624 1.71 -24.71 9.24
N VAL A 625 2.86 -24.10 8.91
CA VAL A 625 3.46 -23.01 9.69
C VAL A 625 2.61 -21.75 9.65
N PHE A 626 2.19 -21.31 8.44
CA PHE A 626 1.34 -20.13 8.29
C PHE A 626 -0.11 -20.42 8.69
N GLY A 627 -0.62 -21.61 8.37
CA GLY A 627 -1.95 -22.05 8.78
C GLY A 627 -2.09 -22.03 10.30
N ALA A 628 -1.12 -22.59 11.03
CA ALA A 628 -1.15 -22.61 12.48
C ALA A 628 -1.17 -21.19 13.09
N SER A 629 -0.36 -20.27 12.55
CA SER A 629 -0.38 -18.87 13.00
C SER A 629 -1.76 -18.23 12.81
N LEU A 630 -2.36 -18.39 11.63
CA LEU A 630 -3.55 -17.63 11.23
C LEU A 630 -4.85 -18.26 11.76
N LEU A 631 -4.90 -19.58 11.91
CA LEU A 631 -6.05 -20.32 12.43
C LEU A 631 -6.12 -20.33 13.97
N GLY A 632 -5.23 -19.57 14.62
CA GLY A 632 -5.25 -19.31 16.06
C GLY A 632 -4.51 -20.33 16.92
N GLY A 633 -3.51 -21.03 16.38
CA GLY A 633 -2.69 -21.96 17.14
C GLY A 633 -1.68 -21.24 18.03
N ARG A 634 -1.57 -21.65 19.29
CA ARG A 634 -0.49 -21.19 20.18
C ARG A 634 0.80 -21.94 19.84
N LYS A 635 1.87 -21.19 19.55
CA LYS A 635 3.13 -21.74 19.06
C LYS A 635 4.20 -21.79 20.16
N TYR A 636 4.99 -22.84 20.16
CA TYR A 636 6.09 -23.03 21.08
C TYR A 636 7.35 -23.48 20.33
N TYR A 637 8.49 -22.90 20.67
CA TYR A 637 9.79 -23.36 20.18
C TYR A 637 10.46 -24.19 21.27
N LEU A 638 10.78 -25.45 20.96
CA LEU A 638 11.45 -26.38 21.85
C LEU A 638 12.80 -26.79 21.24
N PRO A 639 13.94 -26.25 21.70
CA PRO A 639 15.24 -26.71 21.28
C PRO A 639 15.50 -28.10 21.86
N THR A 640 15.37 -29.14 21.03
CA THR A 640 15.57 -30.53 21.41
C THR A 640 16.99 -31.00 21.13
N GLY A 641 17.58 -30.49 20.04
CA GLY A 641 18.82 -31.02 19.48
C GLY A 641 18.68 -32.42 18.89
N ASP A 642 17.47 -32.93 18.63
CA ASP A 642 17.28 -34.35 18.26
C ASP A 642 16.86 -34.54 16.79
N VAL A 643 16.76 -33.46 16.01
CA VAL A 643 16.29 -33.52 14.61
C VAL A 643 17.48 -33.39 13.66
N HIS A 644 17.73 -34.42 12.85
CA HIS A 644 18.83 -34.43 11.89
C HIS A 644 18.31 -34.17 10.48
N TYR A 645 18.62 -32.98 9.96
CA TYR A 645 18.21 -32.52 8.64
C TYR A 645 19.32 -32.74 7.61
N ARG A 646 19.11 -33.57 6.58
CA ARG A 646 20.20 -33.98 5.70
C ARG A 646 20.36 -33.08 4.47
N VAL A 647 21.56 -32.52 4.30
CA VAL A 647 21.88 -31.63 3.16
C VAL A 647 22.58 -32.40 2.04
N HIS A 648 21.93 -32.51 0.88
CA HIS A 648 22.43 -33.23 -0.29
C HIS A 648 22.80 -32.23 -1.39
N SER A 649 23.86 -32.52 -2.17
CA SER A 649 24.44 -31.60 -3.17
C SER A 649 23.50 -31.20 -4.32
N GLU A 650 22.35 -31.87 -4.48
CA GLU A 650 21.40 -31.62 -5.57
C GLU A 650 20.17 -30.79 -5.17
N HIS A 651 19.89 -30.60 -3.87
CA HIS A 651 18.68 -29.93 -3.36
C HIS A 651 18.98 -28.68 -2.52
N ASN A 652 19.85 -27.82 -3.03
CA ASN A 652 20.24 -26.56 -2.37
C ASN A 652 19.19 -25.44 -2.55
N TRP A 653 17.90 -25.71 -2.31
CA TRP A 653 16.80 -24.75 -2.49
C TRP A 653 16.99 -23.46 -1.68
N TRP A 654 17.66 -23.53 -0.52
CA TRP A 654 17.94 -22.37 0.32
C TRP A 654 19.08 -21.49 -0.20
N PHE A 655 20.09 -22.05 -0.86
CA PHE A 655 21.32 -21.33 -1.20
C PHE A 655 21.39 -20.82 -2.64
N THR A 656 20.54 -21.32 -3.56
CA THR A 656 20.53 -20.90 -4.97
C THR A 656 19.14 -20.46 -5.43
N GLN A 657 18.65 -19.31 -4.94
CA GLN A 657 17.46 -18.69 -5.50
C GLN A 657 17.79 -17.49 -6.38
N ALA A 658 17.60 -17.67 -7.69
CA ALA A 658 17.43 -16.54 -8.60
C ALA A 658 16.33 -15.62 -8.07
N ARG A 659 16.50 -14.29 -8.19
CA ARG A 659 15.56 -13.28 -7.65
C ARG A 659 14.09 -13.53 -8.03
N GLU A 660 13.84 -14.10 -9.20
CA GLU A 660 12.51 -14.45 -9.68
C GLU A 660 11.86 -15.58 -8.85
N ARG A 661 12.61 -16.63 -8.50
CA ARG A 661 12.10 -17.72 -7.65
C ARG A 661 11.75 -17.22 -6.25
N GLN A 662 12.58 -16.33 -5.68
CA GLN A 662 12.30 -15.72 -4.38
C GLN A 662 11.03 -14.86 -4.39
N PHE A 663 10.79 -14.11 -5.48
CA PHE A 663 9.55 -13.36 -5.65
C PHE A 663 8.34 -14.30 -5.74
N LEU A 664 8.40 -15.35 -6.57
CA LEU A 664 7.30 -16.31 -6.72
C LEU A 664 6.99 -17.04 -5.41
N HIS A 665 8.02 -17.44 -4.65
CA HIS A 665 7.84 -18.04 -3.32
C HIS A 665 7.10 -17.06 -2.40
N THR A 666 7.59 -15.83 -2.29
CA THR A 666 6.97 -14.78 -1.45
C THR A 666 5.52 -14.49 -1.87
N TYR A 667 5.26 -14.45 -3.19
CA TYR A 667 3.93 -14.25 -3.75
C TYR A 667 2.97 -15.41 -3.38
N ARG A 668 3.43 -16.66 -3.51
CA ARG A 668 2.65 -17.86 -3.13
C ARG A 668 2.35 -17.88 -1.63
N SER A 669 3.36 -17.62 -0.78
CA SER A 669 3.18 -17.50 0.67
C SER A 669 2.16 -16.41 1.02
N ARG A 670 2.18 -15.26 0.32
CA ARG A 670 1.19 -14.20 0.55
C ARG A 670 -0.22 -14.62 0.13
N CYS A 671 -0.38 -15.37 -0.97
CA CYS A 671 -1.67 -15.92 -1.37
C CYS A 671 -2.22 -16.89 -0.32
N LEU A 672 -1.38 -17.77 0.22
CA LEU A 672 -1.73 -18.70 1.30
C LEU A 672 -2.10 -17.96 2.59
N ILE A 673 -1.31 -16.96 3.01
CA ILE A 673 -1.63 -16.12 4.17
C ILE A 673 -2.97 -15.42 3.99
N ASN A 674 -3.24 -14.87 2.81
CA ASN A 674 -4.51 -14.19 2.53
C ASN A 674 -5.70 -15.16 2.52
N HIS A 675 -5.50 -16.42 2.12
CA HIS A 675 -6.53 -17.45 2.19
C HIS A 675 -6.96 -17.72 3.65
N TYR A 676 -6.02 -18.01 4.54
CA TYR A 676 -6.36 -18.22 5.96
C TYR A 676 -6.90 -16.95 6.63
N ALA A 677 -6.35 -15.78 6.29
CA ALA A 677 -6.87 -14.50 6.77
C ALA A 677 -8.33 -14.28 6.35
N ALA A 678 -8.71 -14.71 5.14
CA ALA A 678 -10.09 -14.65 4.67
C ALA A 678 -11.01 -15.60 5.45
N ILE A 679 -10.57 -16.84 5.74
CA ILE A 679 -11.31 -17.80 6.58
C ILE A 679 -11.58 -17.22 7.96
N MET A 680 -10.60 -16.53 8.54
CA MET A 680 -10.71 -15.93 9.88
C MET A 680 -11.31 -14.52 9.87
N HIS A 681 -11.79 -14.05 8.71
CA HIS A 681 -12.34 -12.70 8.52
C HIS A 681 -11.44 -11.58 9.05
N MET A 682 -10.12 -11.71 8.87
CA MET A 682 -9.16 -10.70 9.30
C MET A 682 -9.27 -9.44 8.43
N ASP A 683 -9.29 -8.28 9.07
CA ASP A 683 -9.43 -6.98 8.44
C ASP A 683 -8.54 -5.92 9.14
N GLY A 684 -8.63 -4.66 8.69
CA GLY A 684 -7.83 -3.57 9.29
C GLY A 684 -8.09 -3.36 10.79
N LEU A 685 -9.24 -3.79 11.33
CA LEU A 685 -9.53 -3.73 12.76
C LEU A 685 -8.79 -4.84 13.52
N THR A 686 -8.53 -5.98 12.90
CA THR A 686 -7.74 -7.07 13.49
C THR A 686 -6.33 -6.61 13.90
N LEU A 687 -5.73 -5.66 13.18
CA LEU A 687 -4.43 -5.06 13.54
C LEU A 687 -4.44 -4.40 14.94
N ARG A 688 -5.62 -3.99 15.44
CA ARG A 688 -5.76 -3.46 16.81
C ARG A 688 -5.47 -4.50 17.90
N LEU A 689 -5.49 -5.79 17.56
CA LEU A 689 -5.15 -6.88 18.46
C LEU A 689 -3.64 -7.09 18.60
N ALA A 690 -2.80 -6.38 17.84
CA ALA A 690 -1.34 -6.55 17.91
C ALA A 690 -0.78 -6.42 19.34
N LYS A 691 -1.31 -5.52 20.18
CA LYS A 691 -0.89 -5.43 21.60
C LYS A 691 -1.35 -6.64 22.41
N ALA A 692 -2.52 -7.20 22.11
CA ALA A 692 -3.03 -8.39 22.80
C ALA A 692 -2.20 -9.62 22.40
N GLU A 693 -1.89 -9.76 21.10
CA GLU A 693 -0.98 -10.79 20.60
C GLU A 693 0.42 -10.66 21.23
N PHE A 694 1.00 -9.47 21.26
CA PHE A 694 2.28 -9.22 21.93
C PHE A 694 2.27 -9.64 23.40
N LYS A 695 1.15 -9.41 24.10
CA LYS A 695 1.00 -9.79 25.51
C LYS A 695 0.83 -11.29 25.73
N SER A 696 0.46 -12.06 24.70
CA SER A 696 0.36 -13.52 24.81
C SER A 696 1.73 -14.20 24.85
N ARG A 697 2.79 -13.50 24.42
CA ARG A 697 4.17 -13.99 24.42
C ARG A 697 4.78 -13.95 25.81
N VAL A 698 5.57 -14.97 26.12
CA VAL A 698 6.38 -15.00 27.33
C VAL A 698 7.74 -14.37 27.02
N ASP A 699 8.03 -13.25 27.68
CA ASP A 699 9.32 -12.54 27.63
C ASP A 699 9.88 -12.23 26.21
N PRO A 700 9.15 -11.47 25.38
CA PRO A 700 9.60 -11.15 24.01
C PRO A 700 10.92 -10.39 24.01
N ASP A 701 11.78 -10.71 23.04
CA ASP A 701 13.05 -10.01 22.83
C ASP A 701 12.85 -8.59 22.25
N TRP A 702 13.95 -7.86 22.06
CA TRP A 702 13.87 -6.51 21.51
C TRP A 702 13.48 -6.49 20.02
N GLN A 703 13.87 -7.49 19.24
CA GLN A 703 13.55 -7.53 17.81
C GLN A 703 12.04 -7.72 17.61
N GLU A 704 11.43 -8.62 18.36
CA GLU A 704 9.99 -8.82 18.43
C GLU A 704 9.28 -7.60 19.00
N THR A 705 9.77 -7.04 20.10
CA THR A 705 9.20 -5.79 20.65
C THR A 705 9.18 -4.68 19.59
N ARG A 706 10.28 -4.51 18.84
CA ARG A 706 10.37 -3.54 17.75
C ARG A 706 9.38 -3.87 16.62
N ARG A 707 9.18 -5.13 16.28
CA ARG A 707 8.19 -5.57 15.29
C ARG A 707 6.77 -5.13 15.69
N TYR A 708 6.33 -5.45 16.90
CA TYR A 708 4.99 -5.08 17.36
C TYR A 708 4.83 -3.57 17.54
N LEU A 709 5.90 -2.84 17.90
CA LEU A 709 5.88 -1.38 17.89
C LEU A 709 5.63 -0.82 16.47
N ARG A 710 6.25 -1.40 15.43
CA ARG A 710 5.96 -1.02 14.02
C ARG A 710 4.53 -1.33 13.62
N LEU A 711 4.01 -2.51 14.00
CA LEU A 711 2.62 -2.91 13.73
C LEU A 711 1.61 -1.95 14.40
N ILE A 712 1.85 -1.55 15.64
CA ILE A 712 1.02 -0.55 16.31
C ILE A 712 1.17 0.82 15.65
N TRP A 713 2.37 1.18 15.19
CA TRP A 713 2.60 2.45 14.51
C TRP A 713 1.92 2.52 13.14
N SER A 714 1.81 1.39 12.43
CA SER A 714 1.08 1.28 11.16
C SER A 714 -0.43 1.14 11.33
N SER A 715 -0.93 0.81 12.53
CA SER A 715 -2.37 0.72 12.80
C SER A 715 -3.11 2.04 12.59
N ASP A 716 -4.41 2.01 12.32
CA ASP A 716 -5.25 3.22 12.16
C ASP A 716 -5.66 3.91 13.48
N ASP A 717 -5.07 3.52 14.62
CA ASP A 717 -5.49 4.03 15.92
C ASP A 717 -5.12 5.50 16.15
N PRO A 718 -5.85 6.25 17.01
CA PRO A 718 -5.45 7.59 17.43
C PRO A 718 -4.06 7.60 18.08
N LEU A 719 -3.29 8.68 17.91
CA LEU A 719 -1.93 8.82 18.45
C LEU A 719 -1.86 8.50 19.95
N ARG A 720 -2.82 8.97 20.75
CA ARG A 720 -2.90 8.67 22.19
C ARG A 720 -2.94 7.16 22.45
N ARG A 721 -3.75 6.41 21.70
CA ARG A 721 -3.84 4.95 21.83
C ARG A 721 -2.57 4.27 21.32
N ARG A 722 -1.99 4.72 20.20
CA ARG A 722 -0.70 4.17 19.73
C ARG A 722 0.39 4.35 20.78
N LEU A 723 0.53 5.56 21.33
CA LEU A 723 1.48 5.85 22.40
C LEU A 723 1.23 4.99 23.64
N GLU A 724 -0.01 4.91 24.13
CA GLU A 724 -0.39 4.06 25.28
C GLU A 724 -0.10 2.57 25.03
N ARG A 725 -0.25 2.11 23.79
CA ARG A 725 0.08 0.74 23.42
C ARG A 725 1.57 0.53 23.36
N CYS A 726 2.31 1.43 22.71
CA CYS A 726 3.77 1.39 22.62
C CYS A 726 4.43 1.46 24.01
N THR A 727 4.01 2.39 24.87
CA THR A 727 4.53 2.51 26.24
C THR A 727 4.23 1.26 27.05
N GLY A 728 3.04 0.67 26.88
CA GLY A 728 2.68 -0.60 27.50
C GLY A 728 3.60 -1.76 27.07
N MET A 729 3.95 -1.85 25.78
CA MET A 729 4.84 -2.90 25.25
C MET A 729 6.30 -2.68 25.66
N ILE A 730 6.81 -1.45 25.56
CA ILE A 730 8.15 -1.08 26.03
C ILE A 730 8.29 -1.33 27.53
N GLY A 731 7.28 -0.95 28.32
CA GLY A 731 7.25 -1.20 29.76
C GLY A 731 7.24 -2.70 30.10
N GLY A 732 6.54 -3.51 29.30
CA GLY A 732 6.59 -4.97 29.38
C GLY A 732 8.00 -5.52 29.14
N TYR A 733 8.63 -5.13 28.03
CA TYR A 733 9.99 -5.52 27.67
C TYR A 733 11.02 -5.11 28.74
N LEU A 734 10.96 -3.87 29.26
CA LEU A 734 11.89 -3.39 30.28
C LEU A 734 11.76 -4.16 31.60
N ARG A 735 10.52 -4.56 31.97
CA ARG A 735 10.31 -5.42 33.15
C ARG A 735 10.92 -6.81 32.95
N GLY A 736 10.69 -7.45 31.80
CA GLY A 736 11.31 -8.73 31.46
C GLY A 736 12.84 -8.66 31.45
N ARG A 737 13.40 -7.60 30.84
CA ARG A 737 14.86 -7.36 30.85
C ARG A 737 15.42 -7.20 32.27
N ARG A 738 14.73 -6.47 33.16
CA ARG A 738 15.16 -6.35 34.57
C ARG A 738 15.10 -7.68 35.31
N GLN A 739 14.11 -8.52 35.04
CA GLN A 739 14.03 -9.87 35.61
C GLN A 739 15.19 -10.75 35.14
N ARG A 740 15.52 -10.73 33.83
CA ARG A 740 16.70 -11.44 33.30
C ARG A 740 17.99 -11.03 34.00
N LEU A 741 18.23 -9.72 34.12
CA LEU A 741 19.43 -9.18 34.79
C LEU A 741 19.50 -9.53 36.29
N ARG A 742 18.35 -9.68 36.97
CA ARG A 742 18.30 -10.12 38.37
C ARG A 742 18.47 -11.62 38.53
N GLY A 743 17.99 -12.41 37.58
CA GLY A 743 18.18 -13.87 37.55
C GLY A 743 19.65 -14.25 37.31
N THR A 744 20.34 -13.54 36.42
CA THR A 744 21.77 -13.72 36.15
C THR A 744 22.70 -13.19 37.24
N ALA A 745 22.17 -12.49 38.26
CA ALA A 745 22.94 -12.04 39.43
C ALA A 745 22.75 -12.95 40.66
N LYS A 746 21.89 -13.97 40.54
CA LYS A 746 21.60 -14.99 41.57
C LYS A 746 22.05 -16.41 41.18
N ALA A 747 22.53 -16.58 39.95
CA ALA A 747 23.25 -17.74 39.45
C ALA A 747 24.70 -17.32 39.26
#